data_AF-A0A365XTP9-F1
#
_entry.id   AF-A0A365XTP9-F1
#
_cell.length_a   1.000
_cell.length_b   1.000
_cell.length_c   1.000
_cell.angle_alpha   90.00
_cell.angle_beta   90.00
_cell.angle_gamma   90.00
#
_symmetry.space_group_name_H-M   'P 1'
#
loop_
_entity.id
_entity.type
_entity.pdbx_description
1 polymer ?
#
loop_
_entity_poly.entity_id
_entity_poly.type
_entity_poly.pdbx_seq_one_letter_code
_entity_poly.pdbx_strand_id
1 'polypeptide(L)'
;MKQNWLKAILPHLAAIGIFILLATVYCSPVLEGKIVNQSDMMNVKGMAKEARDFYEATGETPLWSNSMFSGMPTYVVYTGPGKNKLTIVNQLVTLGLPAPINMLFLAMISMYLLACILDFKYWIRVLGAIAFAFCSYNLILIDVGHVTKMYDIALMPAVLAGIILTYRGRLIGGAALTALATGLLIYNNHLQMIYYTLIMIICLVIGAFIHALKNKELPQFFKASVLLAFAGILAALPAMDSLLTTKEYADYTMRGSKSELTLGKEDAKENKSTGLDIDYAYEWSYGVPESFTLMIPGFVGNSSAQKLGTGSHVYEQMISLGAPAAQVEQYMDQMKFPLYYGAQERGTSGPVYVGAIICFLFILSLLVVSNWQKWWLLAVTVIGFILAWGKNFGFINDFLFYHLPLYNKFRAPSQALVLPSLTFVILACWALQEMANGKHSKEELLKKLKQATLISGGIVVVLGILGSMFWNFSSHSDATMLNYFGQMLGGEANAKLMIRALEKDRSSLLLKDSIRSLVFIAIAAGAIWAYLKGKLQWQPAAIIIVAAVTIDLVQVDRNYLGKDSFVDESVLLSQLSPSQADLQIKQDPDPYYRVFNLTTSPFDDAIPSYFHKNIGGYSPAKLWIYQDLITHQISKNNMHVLNMLNTKYFIVPDQKTGQPVAQRNPDANGNAWFVKGIVWAPDANTEMKTLDYLDTKDSAVVDKRFAKELGNGYQPAADSGATIKLTKYGLNSLEYASSNSQEGLGVFSEIYYPAGWNAYIDGKKTDIVRVNYALRGLKIPAGQHKIDLKFEPTTFFTGQKISSISSTVLVILVLGAFIFEIIAAGKKEEKQEPTSK
;
A
#
# COMPACT_ATOMS: atom_id res chain seq x y z
N MET A 1 -4.35 -27.73 -43.95
CA MET A 1 -3.00 -27.92 -43.34
C MET A 1 -3.15 -27.70 -41.85
N LYS A 2 -3.06 -28.75 -41.02
CA LYS A 2 -3.16 -28.65 -39.55
C LYS A 2 -2.09 -27.67 -39.04
N GLN A 3 -2.48 -26.45 -38.68
CA GLN A 3 -1.59 -25.57 -37.91
C GLN A 3 -1.20 -26.37 -36.68
N ASN A 4 0.09 -26.65 -36.55
CA ASN A 4 0.60 -27.48 -35.48
C ASN A 4 0.52 -26.62 -34.22
N TRP A 5 -0.60 -26.70 -33.49
CA TRP A 5 -0.92 -25.92 -32.29
C TRP A 5 0.25 -25.87 -31.29
N LEU A 6 1.03 -26.95 -31.22
CA LEU A 6 2.29 -27.03 -30.48
C LEU A 6 3.31 -25.95 -30.90
N LYS A 7 3.49 -25.71 -32.19
CA LYS A 7 4.38 -24.65 -32.71
C LYS A 7 3.88 -23.24 -32.39
N ALA A 8 2.57 -23.05 -32.23
CA ALA A 8 2.00 -21.76 -31.84
C ALA A 8 2.12 -21.49 -30.33
N ILE A 9 2.01 -22.53 -29.50
CA ILE A 9 2.08 -22.41 -28.03
C ILE A 9 3.52 -22.38 -27.51
N LEU A 10 4.46 -23.08 -28.17
CA LEU A 10 5.83 -23.23 -27.69
C LEU A 10 6.55 -21.90 -27.37
N PRO A 11 6.45 -20.84 -28.20
CA PRO A 11 7.06 -19.55 -27.85
C PRO A 11 6.48 -18.95 -26.57
N HIS A 12 5.18 -19.10 -26.32
CA HIS A 12 4.54 -18.59 -25.11
C HIS A 12 4.97 -19.36 -23.86
N LEU A 13 5.11 -20.69 -23.95
CA LEU A 13 5.68 -21.50 -22.87
C LEU A 13 7.14 -21.14 -22.58
N ALA A 14 7.94 -20.87 -23.62
CA ALA A 14 9.31 -20.40 -23.45
C ALA A 14 9.37 -19.05 -22.71
N ALA A 15 8.50 -18.10 -23.06
CA ALA A 15 8.40 -16.82 -22.34
C ALA A 15 8.01 -17.01 -20.87
N ILE A 16 7.02 -17.87 -20.58
CA ILE A 16 6.63 -18.21 -19.20
C ILE A 16 7.82 -18.81 -18.43
N GLY A 17 8.57 -19.72 -19.06
CA GLY A 17 9.79 -20.30 -18.47
C GLY A 17 10.86 -19.24 -18.16
N ILE A 18 11.07 -18.28 -19.06
CA ILE A 18 11.98 -17.13 -18.83
C ILE A 18 11.52 -16.32 -17.60
N PHE A 19 10.21 -16.04 -17.48
CA PHE A 19 9.68 -15.25 -16.38
C PHE A 19 9.82 -15.95 -15.03
N ILE A 20 9.50 -17.25 -14.96
CA ILE A 20 9.69 -18.06 -13.74
C ILE A 20 11.17 -18.09 -13.36
N LEU A 21 12.06 -18.37 -14.32
CA LEU A 21 13.50 -18.42 -14.08
C LEU A 21 14.03 -17.07 -13.57
N LEU A 22 13.67 -15.97 -14.22
CA LEU A 22 14.16 -14.64 -13.86
C LEU A 22 13.68 -14.21 -12.47
N ALA A 23 12.39 -14.37 -12.16
CA ALA A 23 11.85 -14.06 -10.84
C ALA A 23 12.50 -14.92 -9.74
N THR A 24 12.71 -16.21 -10.02
CA THR A 24 13.32 -17.15 -9.06
C THR A 24 14.80 -16.86 -8.83
N VAL A 25 15.57 -16.59 -9.89
CA VAL A 25 17.00 -16.24 -9.79
C VAL A 25 17.18 -14.90 -9.07
N TYR A 26 16.30 -13.93 -9.31
CA TYR A 26 16.34 -12.66 -8.60
C TYR A 26 16.07 -12.84 -7.09
N CYS A 27 15.02 -13.58 -6.75
CA CYS A 27 14.61 -13.88 -5.37
C CYS A 27 15.16 -15.22 -4.85
N SER A 28 16.37 -15.62 -5.28
CA SER A 28 16.92 -16.94 -4.95
C SER A 28 16.99 -17.27 -3.44
N PRO A 29 17.17 -16.31 -2.50
CA PRO A 29 17.14 -16.62 -1.06
C PRO A 29 15.83 -17.29 -0.60
N VAL A 30 14.72 -17.08 -1.31
CA VAL A 30 13.43 -17.74 -1.00
C VAL A 30 13.53 -19.26 -1.15
N LEU A 31 14.38 -19.76 -2.04
CA LEU A 31 14.63 -21.20 -2.19
C LEU A 31 15.37 -21.81 -1.00
N GLU A 32 16.06 -20.98 -0.21
CA GLU A 32 16.73 -21.37 1.04
C GLU A 32 15.78 -21.31 2.25
N GLY A 33 14.50 -20.97 2.04
CA GLY A 33 13.52 -20.76 3.11
C GLY A 33 13.57 -19.38 3.76
N LYS A 34 14.39 -18.45 3.23
CA LYS A 34 14.45 -17.06 3.73
C LYS A 34 13.24 -16.26 3.27
N ILE A 35 12.88 -15.26 4.07
CA ILE A 35 11.76 -14.35 3.82
C ILE A 35 12.25 -12.91 3.80
N VAL A 36 11.49 -12.03 3.14
CA VAL A 36 11.82 -10.60 3.08
C VAL A 36 11.56 -9.96 4.44
N ASN A 37 12.51 -9.19 4.97
CA ASN A 37 12.38 -8.46 6.23
C ASN A 37 11.57 -7.18 6.04
N GLN A 38 10.24 -7.31 6.08
CA GLN A 38 9.29 -6.24 5.80
C GLN A 38 8.74 -5.64 7.10
N SER A 39 9.10 -4.39 7.41
CA SER A 39 8.62 -3.68 8.61
C SER A 39 7.09 -3.55 8.67
N ASP A 40 6.44 -3.32 7.53
CA ASP A 40 4.98 -3.24 7.47
C ASP A 40 4.33 -4.58 7.78
N MET A 41 4.90 -5.68 7.27
CA MET A 41 4.37 -7.02 7.55
C MET A 41 4.55 -7.42 9.01
N MET A 42 5.57 -6.91 9.69
CA MET A 42 5.74 -7.10 11.13
C MET A 42 4.64 -6.41 11.93
N ASN A 43 4.31 -5.17 11.57
CA ASN A 43 3.16 -4.50 12.15
C ASN A 43 1.86 -5.30 11.90
N VAL A 44 1.63 -5.77 10.68
CA VAL A 44 0.46 -6.61 10.35
C VAL A 44 0.42 -7.88 11.20
N LYS A 45 1.56 -8.54 11.46
CA LYS A 45 1.62 -9.70 12.37
C LYS A 45 1.19 -9.32 13.79
N GLY A 46 1.65 -8.18 14.31
CA GLY A 46 1.20 -7.67 15.61
C GLY A 46 -0.29 -7.35 15.65
N MET A 47 -0.79 -6.62 14.63
CA MET A 47 -2.21 -6.26 14.50
C MET A 47 -3.13 -7.49 14.48
N ALA A 48 -2.75 -8.52 13.71
CA ALA A 48 -3.60 -9.67 13.42
C ALA A 48 -3.49 -10.82 14.43
N LYS A 49 -2.55 -10.76 15.38
CA LYS A 49 -2.22 -11.89 16.27
C LYS A 49 -3.44 -12.39 17.05
N GLU A 50 -4.12 -11.52 17.79
CA GLU A 50 -5.28 -11.88 18.60
C GLU A 50 -6.42 -12.49 17.74
N ALA A 51 -6.72 -11.87 16.59
CA ALA A 51 -7.75 -12.34 15.67
C ALA A 51 -7.39 -13.72 15.06
N ARG A 52 -6.14 -13.94 14.68
CA ARG A 52 -5.66 -15.23 14.15
C ARG A 52 -5.73 -16.33 15.19
N ASP A 53 -5.21 -16.08 16.39
CA ASP A 53 -5.23 -17.04 17.48
C ASP A 53 -6.68 -17.43 17.85
N PHE A 54 -7.59 -16.46 17.85
CA PHE A 54 -9.02 -16.71 18.07
C PHE A 54 -9.61 -17.62 16.97
N TYR A 55 -9.33 -17.34 15.70
CA TYR A 55 -9.80 -18.16 14.58
C TYR A 55 -9.22 -19.58 14.63
N GLU A 56 -7.93 -19.72 14.92
CA GLU A 56 -7.25 -21.02 15.02
C GLU A 56 -7.81 -21.87 16.17
N ALA A 57 -8.16 -21.25 17.29
CA ALA A 57 -8.71 -21.93 18.46
C ALA A 57 -10.20 -22.29 18.32
N THR A 58 -11.00 -21.47 17.63
CA THR A 58 -12.48 -21.59 17.64
C THR A 58 -13.08 -21.97 16.29
N GLY A 59 -12.38 -21.70 15.18
CA GLY A 59 -12.93 -21.76 13.82
C GLY A 59 -13.92 -20.63 13.49
N GLU A 60 -14.22 -19.73 14.43
CA GLU A 60 -15.14 -18.62 14.23
C GLU A 60 -14.43 -17.42 13.60
N THR A 61 -15.10 -16.76 12.63
CA THR A 61 -14.57 -15.54 12.00
C THR A 61 -14.43 -14.41 13.03
N PRO A 62 -13.22 -13.89 13.28
CA PRO A 62 -13.02 -12.75 14.18
C PRO A 62 -13.50 -11.47 13.48
N LEU A 63 -14.39 -10.71 14.12
CA LEU A 63 -14.95 -9.46 13.58
C LEU A 63 -14.52 -8.22 14.38
N TRP A 64 -14.03 -8.40 15.60
CA TRP A 64 -13.53 -7.36 16.48
C TRP A 64 -12.26 -7.82 17.19
N SER A 65 -11.37 -6.89 17.55
CA SER A 65 -10.12 -7.17 18.27
C SER A 65 -9.87 -6.08 19.28
N ASN A 66 -9.50 -6.46 20.51
CA ASN A 66 -9.14 -5.50 21.57
C ASN A 66 -7.62 -5.33 21.71
N SER A 67 -6.85 -6.00 20.85
CA SER A 67 -5.39 -5.96 20.80
C SER A 67 -4.80 -4.57 20.57
N MET A 68 -5.49 -3.68 19.85
CA MET A 68 -5.04 -2.32 19.56
C MET A 68 -6.12 -1.29 19.86
N PHE A 69 -5.69 -0.09 20.27
CA PHE A 69 -6.57 1.05 20.51
C PHE A 69 -7.76 0.72 21.41
N SER A 70 -7.56 -0.22 22.34
CA SER A 70 -8.61 -0.74 23.22
C SER A 70 -9.83 -1.39 22.54
N GLY A 71 -9.82 -1.57 21.21
CA GLY A 71 -10.96 -2.15 20.48
C GLY A 71 -11.17 -1.52 19.09
N MET A 72 -11.12 -2.34 18.05
CA MET A 72 -11.58 -1.96 16.71
C MET A 72 -12.05 -3.17 15.87
N PRO A 73 -12.87 -2.96 14.82
CA PRO A 73 -13.23 -4.01 13.88
C PRO A 73 -12.01 -4.60 13.17
N THR A 74 -12.02 -5.91 12.94
CA THR A 74 -10.92 -6.64 12.28
C THR A 74 -11.00 -6.63 10.76
N TYR A 75 -11.96 -5.93 10.15
CA TYR A 75 -12.22 -5.92 8.70
C TYR A 75 -10.99 -5.62 7.86
N VAL A 76 -10.10 -4.75 8.36
CA VAL A 76 -8.87 -4.30 7.69
C VAL A 76 -7.60 -4.97 8.25
N VAL A 77 -7.77 -5.97 9.12
CA VAL A 77 -6.68 -6.67 9.82
C VAL A 77 -6.68 -8.15 9.45
N TYR A 78 -7.68 -8.89 9.93
CA TYR A 78 -7.84 -10.32 9.68
C TYR A 78 -9.25 -10.79 10.04
N THR A 79 -9.97 -11.35 9.07
CA THR A 79 -11.33 -11.91 9.24
C THR A 79 -11.39 -13.41 8.92
N GLY A 80 -10.24 -14.09 8.93
CA GLY A 80 -10.15 -15.49 8.50
C GLY A 80 -10.14 -15.67 6.98
N PRO A 81 -10.16 -16.93 6.51
CA PRO A 81 -10.27 -17.24 5.08
C PRO A 81 -11.58 -16.72 4.48
N GLY A 82 -11.47 -15.92 3.41
CA GLY A 82 -12.61 -15.39 2.69
C GLY A 82 -13.41 -16.46 1.95
N LYS A 83 -14.71 -16.25 1.79
CA LYS A 83 -15.58 -17.10 0.94
C LYS A 83 -15.52 -16.72 -0.55
N ASN A 84 -14.71 -15.71 -0.89
CA ASN A 84 -14.53 -15.21 -2.25
C ASN A 84 -13.69 -16.19 -3.09
N LYS A 85 -14.24 -16.65 -4.22
CA LYS A 85 -13.58 -17.64 -5.08
C LYS A 85 -12.43 -17.05 -5.91
N LEU A 86 -12.32 -15.73 -5.99
CA LEU A 86 -11.18 -15.08 -6.64
C LEU A 86 -9.85 -15.36 -5.94
N THR A 87 -9.83 -15.75 -4.66
CA THR A 87 -8.61 -16.21 -3.98
C THR A 87 -7.97 -17.40 -4.70
N ILE A 88 -8.77 -18.36 -5.17
CA ILE A 88 -8.28 -19.53 -5.90
C ILE A 88 -7.74 -19.11 -7.26
N VAL A 89 -8.46 -18.24 -7.95
CA VAL A 89 -8.02 -17.69 -9.25
C VAL A 89 -6.70 -16.94 -9.08
N ASN A 90 -6.56 -16.14 -8.02
CA ASN A 90 -5.34 -15.39 -7.74
C ASN A 90 -4.13 -16.32 -7.52
N GLN A 91 -4.34 -17.45 -6.82
CA GLN A 91 -3.31 -18.50 -6.67
C GLN A 91 -2.99 -19.18 -8.01
N LEU A 92 -3.98 -19.42 -8.87
CA LEU A 92 -3.77 -20.03 -10.18
C LEU A 92 -2.99 -19.13 -11.14
N VAL A 93 -3.33 -17.83 -11.23
CA VAL A 93 -2.63 -16.89 -12.12
C VAL A 93 -1.20 -16.58 -11.65
N THR A 94 -0.89 -16.88 -10.38
CA THR A 94 0.46 -16.79 -9.81
C THR A 94 1.20 -18.14 -9.79
N LEU A 95 0.58 -19.20 -10.32
CA LEU A 95 1.11 -20.58 -10.32
C LEU A 95 1.43 -21.15 -8.94
N GLY A 96 0.89 -20.58 -7.86
CA GLY A 96 1.23 -20.96 -6.49
C GLY A 96 2.70 -20.71 -6.11
N LEU A 97 3.41 -19.85 -6.85
CA LEU A 97 4.79 -19.50 -6.55
C LEU A 97 4.89 -18.78 -5.18
N PRO A 98 5.99 -18.96 -4.43
CA PRO A 98 6.18 -18.27 -3.16
C PRO A 98 6.36 -16.76 -3.37
N ALA A 99 6.03 -15.97 -2.35
CA ALA A 99 6.30 -14.53 -2.37
C ALA A 99 7.81 -14.25 -2.14
N PRO A 100 8.40 -13.25 -2.81
CA PRO A 100 7.80 -12.34 -3.79
C PRO A 100 7.92 -12.80 -5.26
N ILE A 101 8.35 -14.04 -5.53
CA ILE A 101 8.47 -14.61 -6.89
C ILE A 101 7.14 -14.51 -7.66
N ASN A 102 6.03 -14.82 -6.98
CA ASN A 102 4.68 -14.71 -7.56
C ASN A 102 4.33 -13.29 -8.05
N MET A 103 4.71 -12.24 -7.33
CA MET A 103 4.40 -10.85 -7.68
C MET A 103 5.13 -10.42 -8.95
N LEU A 104 6.42 -10.74 -9.05
CA LEU A 104 7.24 -10.45 -10.24
C LEU A 104 6.75 -11.26 -11.44
N PHE A 105 6.43 -12.53 -11.23
CA PHE A 105 5.84 -13.38 -12.27
C PHE A 105 4.52 -12.81 -12.78
N LEU A 106 3.61 -12.39 -11.88
CA LEU A 106 2.31 -11.83 -12.24
C LEU A 106 2.45 -10.53 -13.05
N ALA A 107 3.39 -9.66 -12.68
CA ALA A 107 3.66 -8.43 -13.43
C ALA A 107 4.16 -8.73 -14.85
N MET A 108 5.10 -9.69 -14.98
CA MET A 108 5.63 -10.10 -16.29
C MET A 108 4.55 -10.73 -17.17
N ILE A 109 3.77 -11.69 -16.66
CA ILE A 109 2.77 -12.39 -17.47
C ILE A 109 1.62 -11.47 -17.89
N SER A 110 1.19 -10.55 -17.03
CA SER A 110 0.15 -9.56 -17.34
C SER A 110 0.59 -8.59 -18.43
N MET A 111 1.82 -8.07 -18.33
CA MET A 111 2.38 -7.19 -19.35
C MET A 111 2.66 -7.94 -20.67
N TYR A 112 3.09 -9.21 -20.59
CA TYR A 112 3.26 -10.07 -21.76
C TYR A 112 1.93 -10.33 -22.49
N LEU A 113 0.84 -10.53 -21.75
CA LEU A 113 -0.51 -10.67 -22.30
C LEU A 113 -0.94 -9.41 -23.05
N LEU A 114 -0.71 -8.23 -22.46
CA LEU A 114 -0.96 -6.95 -23.14
C LEU A 114 -0.13 -6.82 -24.42
N ALA A 115 1.17 -7.15 -24.37
CA ALA A 115 2.04 -7.09 -25.53
C ALA A 115 1.66 -8.10 -26.63
N CYS A 116 1.10 -9.27 -26.26
CA CYS A 116 0.50 -10.20 -27.21
C CYS A 116 -0.72 -9.59 -27.91
N ILE A 117 -1.63 -8.95 -27.15
CA ILE A 117 -2.84 -8.33 -27.69
C ILE A 117 -2.50 -7.11 -28.55
N LEU A 118 -1.43 -6.38 -28.23
CA LEU A 118 -0.91 -5.29 -29.07
C LEU A 118 -0.20 -5.77 -30.34
N ASP A 119 0.00 -7.08 -30.49
CA ASP A 119 0.65 -7.75 -31.63
C ASP A 119 2.11 -7.33 -31.84
N PHE A 120 2.85 -7.17 -30.74
CA PHE A 120 4.29 -6.91 -30.80
C PHE A 120 5.06 -8.17 -31.22
N LYS A 121 6.28 -8.04 -31.77
CA LYS A 121 7.13 -9.20 -32.04
C LYS A 121 7.56 -9.90 -30.74
N TYR A 122 7.80 -11.21 -30.80
CA TYR A 122 8.09 -12.07 -29.64
C TYR A 122 9.06 -11.47 -28.61
N TRP A 123 10.27 -11.08 -29.03
CA TRP A 123 11.28 -10.52 -28.11
C TRP A 123 10.90 -9.15 -27.54
N ILE A 124 10.07 -8.37 -28.24
CA ILE A 124 9.53 -7.10 -27.71
C ILE A 124 8.52 -7.38 -26.60
N ARG A 125 7.72 -8.45 -26.73
CA ARG A 125 6.80 -8.88 -25.67
C ARG A 125 7.56 -9.28 -24.40
N VAL A 126 8.66 -10.02 -24.56
CA VAL A 126 9.55 -10.41 -23.44
C VAL A 126 10.20 -9.17 -22.81
N LEU A 127 10.71 -8.24 -23.63
CA LEU A 127 11.28 -6.97 -23.16
C LEU A 127 10.29 -6.19 -22.31
N GLY A 128 9.06 -5.98 -22.81
CA GLY A 128 8.04 -5.23 -22.11
C GLY A 128 7.66 -5.87 -20.78
N ALA A 129 7.54 -7.19 -20.74
CA ALA A 129 7.26 -7.94 -19.53
C ALA A 129 8.33 -7.73 -18.45
N ILE A 130 9.60 -7.90 -18.81
CA ILE A 130 10.73 -7.72 -17.90
C ILE A 130 10.82 -6.25 -17.44
N ALA A 131 10.76 -5.31 -18.38
CA ALA A 131 10.88 -3.89 -18.08
C ALA A 131 9.79 -3.38 -17.11
N PHE A 132 8.57 -3.89 -17.26
CA PHE A 132 7.48 -3.52 -16.36
C PHE A 132 7.66 -4.11 -14.95
N ALA A 133 8.07 -5.39 -14.84
CA ALA A 133 8.26 -6.03 -13.54
C ALA A 133 9.42 -5.41 -12.76
N PHE A 134 10.54 -5.12 -13.45
CA PHE A 134 11.78 -4.59 -12.87
C PHE A 134 11.87 -3.06 -12.92
N CYS A 135 10.74 -2.35 -12.81
CA CYS A 135 10.78 -0.94 -12.44
C CYS A 135 11.11 -0.85 -10.94
N SER A 136 12.08 -0.03 -10.54
CA SER A 136 12.56 -0.02 -9.14
C SER A 136 11.46 0.24 -8.12
N TYR A 137 10.43 0.99 -8.50
CA TYR A 137 9.27 1.23 -7.65
C TYR A 137 8.58 -0.08 -7.21
N ASN A 138 8.45 -1.07 -8.10
CA ASN A 138 7.86 -2.36 -7.77
C ASN A 138 8.70 -3.12 -6.73
N LEU A 139 10.03 -3.12 -6.87
CA LEU A 139 10.92 -3.80 -5.94
C LEU A 139 10.98 -3.08 -4.60
N ILE A 140 10.95 -1.75 -4.59
CA ILE A 140 10.84 -0.93 -3.38
C ILE A 140 9.53 -1.26 -2.63
N LEU A 141 8.40 -1.38 -3.34
CA LEU A 141 7.13 -1.77 -2.73
C LEU A 141 7.18 -3.17 -2.11
N ILE A 142 7.86 -4.11 -2.77
CA ILE A 142 8.09 -5.45 -2.23
C ILE A 142 8.98 -5.38 -0.99
N ASP A 143 10.09 -4.66 -1.02
CA ASP A 143 11.03 -4.57 0.11
C ASP A 143 10.38 -4.00 1.38
N VAL A 144 9.57 -2.94 1.25
CA VAL A 144 8.90 -2.32 2.42
C VAL A 144 7.67 -3.07 2.92
N GLY A 145 7.09 -3.99 2.13
CA GLY A 145 5.91 -4.77 2.52
C GLY A 145 4.57 -4.26 1.97
N HIS A 146 4.57 -3.42 0.95
CA HIS A 146 3.37 -2.94 0.25
C HIS A 146 2.83 -3.97 -0.77
N VAL A 147 2.54 -5.17 -0.29
CA VAL A 147 2.20 -6.33 -1.11
C VAL A 147 0.92 -6.16 -1.93
N THR A 148 -0.16 -5.64 -1.33
CA THR A 148 -1.44 -5.44 -2.03
C THR A 148 -1.32 -4.44 -3.17
N LYS A 149 -0.53 -3.36 -2.98
CA LYS A 149 -0.18 -2.41 -4.06
C LYS A 149 0.48 -3.14 -5.22
N MET A 150 1.49 -3.96 -4.93
CA MET A 150 2.25 -4.65 -5.97
C MET A 150 1.37 -5.58 -6.82
N TYR A 151 0.45 -6.32 -6.20
CA TYR A 151 -0.50 -7.15 -6.94
C TYR A 151 -1.43 -6.33 -7.85
N ASP A 152 -1.90 -5.17 -7.39
CA ASP A 152 -2.74 -4.29 -8.23
C ASP A 152 -1.97 -3.74 -9.42
N ILE A 153 -0.74 -3.26 -9.18
CA ILE A 153 0.15 -2.77 -10.24
C ILE A 153 0.39 -3.89 -11.27
N ALA A 154 0.68 -5.11 -10.80
CA ALA A 154 0.91 -6.26 -11.67
C ALA A 154 -0.27 -6.57 -12.60
N LEU A 155 -1.51 -6.33 -12.17
CA LEU A 155 -2.73 -6.62 -12.93
C LEU A 155 -3.18 -5.50 -13.88
N MET A 156 -2.69 -4.27 -13.72
CA MET A 156 -3.05 -3.14 -14.59
C MET A 156 -2.91 -3.47 -16.09
N PRO A 157 -1.82 -4.11 -16.58
CA PRO A 157 -1.70 -4.44 -18.00
C PRO A 157 -2.75 -5.45 -18.47
N ALA A 158 -3.15 -6.41 -17.62
CA ALA A 158 -4.16 -7.41 -17.94
C ALA A 158 -5.56 -6.79 -18.09
N VAL A 159 -5.87 -5.76 -17.30
CA VAL A 159 -7.11 -4.98 -17.45
C VAL A 159 -7.15 -4.27 -18.80
N LEU A 160 -6.07 -3.55 -19.16
CA LEU A 160 -5.96 -2.88 -20.46
C LEU A 160 -6.02 -3.87 -21.63
N ALA A 161 -5.39 -5.04 -21.47
CA ALA A 161 -5.42 -6.12 -22.44
C ALA A 161 -6.86 -6.53 -22.78
N GLY A 162 -7.70 -6.82 -21.79
CA GLY A 162 -9.11 -7.16 -22.01
C GLY A 162 -9.89 -6.04 -22.70
N ILE A 163 -9.68 -4.78 -22.29
CA ILE A 163 -10.39 -3.61 -22.85
C ILE A 163 -10.02 -3.41 -24.32
N ILE A 164 -8.72 -3.44 -24.63
CA ILE A 164 -8.21 -3.29 -26.00
C ILE A 164 -8.70 -4.46 -26.87
N LEU A 165 -8.69 -5.69 -26.35
CA LEU A 165 -9.18 -6.87 -27.07
C LEU A 165 -10.67 -6.75 -27.42
N THR A 166 -11.48 -6.20 -26.50
CA THR A 166 -12.90 -5.95 -26.72
C THR A 166 -13.12 -4.90 -27.80
N TYR A 167 -12.41 -3.76 -27.75
CA TYR A 167 -12.51 -2.74 -28.79
C TYR A 167 -12.03 -3.21 -30.17
N ARG A 168 -11.08 -4.17 -30.21
CA ARG A 168 -10.65 -4.84 -31.45
C ARG A 168 -11.67 -5.85 -32.01
N GLY A 169 -12.84 -6.01 -31.39
CA GLY A 169 -13.95 -6.79 -31.92
C GLY A 169 -14.07 -8.22 -31.36
N ARG A 170 -13.13 -8.67 -30.51
CA ARG A 170 -13.29 -9.93 -29.76
C ARG A 170 -14.09 -9.66 -28.49
N LEU A 171 -15.40 -9.44 -28.67
CA LEU A 171 -16.29 -8.90 -27.64
C LEU A 171 -16.33 -9.80 -26.39
N ILE A 172 -16.63 -11.09 -26.55
CA ILE A 172 -16.85 -12.02 -25.43
C ILE A 172 -15.53 -12.31 -24.71
N GLY A 173 -14.50 -12.74 -25.45
CA GLY A 173 -13.18 -13.02 -24.86
C GLY A 173 -12.52 -11.79 -24.22
N GLY A 174 -12.66 -10.61 -24.83
CA GLY A 174 -12.16 -9.35 -24.28
C GLY A 174 -12.87 -8.94 -23.00
N ALA A 175 -14.20 -8.97 -22.98
CA ALA A 175 -14.99 -8.60 -21.81
C ALA A 175 -14.80 -9.58 -20.65
N ALA A 176 -14.67 -10.88 -20.93
CA ALA A 176 -14.35 -11.88 -19.93
C ALA A 176 -12.96 -11.65 -19.31
N LEU A 177 -11.95 -11.33 -20.12
CA LEU A 177 -10.62 -10.98 -19.62
C LEU A 177 -10.65 -9.69 -18.79
N THR A 178 -11.40 -8.66 -19.23
CA THR A 178 -11.58 -7.43 -18.44
C THR A 178 -12.26 -7.73 -17.10
N ALA A 179 -13.34 -8.52 -17.09
CA ALA A 179 -14.06 -8.86 -15.88
C ALA A 179 -13.19 -9.63 -14.88
N LEU A 180 -12.40 -10.60 -15.38
CA LEU A 180 -11.46 -11.38 -14.58
C LEU A 180 -10.34 -10.51 -14.00
N ALA A 181 -9.63 -9.77 -14.86
CA ALA A 181 -8.49 -8.97 -14.45
C ALA A 181 -8.91 -7.83 -13.51
N THR A 182 -10.04 -7.17 -13.79
CA THR A 182 -10.59 -6.11 -12.92
C THR A 182 -11.11 -6.72 -11.62
N GLY A 183 -11.71 -7.92 -11.65
CA GLY A 183 -12.16 -8.60 -10.43
C GLY A 183 -11.00 -8.94 -9.51
N LEU A 184 -9.89 -9.46 -10.07
CA LEU A 184 -8.66 -9.72 -9.31
C LEU A 184 -8.01 -8.43 -8.77
N LEU A 185 -8.00 -7.36 -9.58
CA LEU A 185 -7.52 -6.04 -9.17
C LEU A 185 -8.32 -5.52 -7.96
N ILE A 186 -9.65 -5.53 -8.04
CA ILE A 186 -10.49 -5.05 -6.93
C ILE A 186 -10.36 -5.96 -5.70
N TYR A 187 -10.21 -7.28 -5.90
CA TYR A 187 -10.04 -8.26 -4.83
C TYR A 187 -8.78 -8.01 -3.97
N ASN A 188 -7.65 -7.60 -4.56
CA ASN A 188 -6.44 -7.28 -3.78
C ASN A 188 -6.57 -5.98 -2.96
N ASN A 189 -7.64 -5.21 -3.19
CA ASN A 189 -8.17 -4.19 -2.30
C ASN A 189 -7.25 -2.97 -2.06
N HIS A 190 -6.51 -2.50 -3.08
CA HIS A 190 -5.79 -1.22 -2.99
C HIS A 190 -6.48 -0.10 -3.79
N LEU A 191 -7.46 0.55 -3.17
CA LEU A 191 -8.33 1.58 -3.79
C LEU A 191 -7.59 2.65 -4.60
N GLN A 192 -6.44 3.13 -4.14
CA GLN A 192 -5.66 4.16 -4.87
C GLN A 192 -5.08 3.63 -6.19
N MET A 193 -4.66 2.36 -6.26
CA MET A 193 -4.16 1.75 -7.51
C MET A 193 -5.31 1.44 -8.47
N ILE A 194 -6.45 1.00 -7.94
CA ILE A 194 -7.70 0.84 -8.70
C ILE A 194 -8.12 2.18 -9.32
N TYR A 195 -8.04 3.27 -8.55
CA TYR A 195 -8.36 4.62 -9.00
C TYR A 195 -7.45 5.09 -10.14
N TYR A 196 -6.13 4.89 -10.01
CA TYR A 196 -5.19 5.20 -11.09
C TYR A 196 -5.43 4.34 -12.35
N THR A 197 -5.77 3.06 -12.17
CA THR A 197 -6.18 2.21 -13.29
C THR A 197 -7.42 2.75 -14.00
N LEU A 198 -8.42 3.25 -13.25
CA LEU A 198 -9.62 3.88 -13.81
C LEU A 198 -9.29 5.13 -14.63
N ILE A 199 -8.39 6.01 -14.15
CA ILE A 199 -7.91 7.17 -14.92
C ILE A 199 -7.32 6.71 -16.27
N MET A 200 -6.53 5.64 -16.26
CA MET A 200 -5.94 5.07 -17.47
C MET A 200 -7.01 4.52 -18.42
N ILE A 201 -8.02 3.83 -17.90
CA ILE A 201 -9.17 3.32 -18.66
C ILE A 201 -9.93 4.49 -19.29
N ILE A 202 -10.21 5.57 -18.56
CA ILE A 202 -10.92 6.74 -19.09
C ILE A 202 -10.15 7.34 -20.27
N CYS A 203 -8.83 7.51 -20.14
CA CYS A 203 -8.00 8.02 -21.23
C CYS A 203 -8.04 7.08 -22.46
N LEU A 204 -7.94 5.77 -22.25
CA LEU A 204 -8.05 4.77 -23.31
C LEU A 204 -9.42 4.81 -24.00
N VAL A 205 -10.52 4.91 -23.24
CA VAL A 205 -11.89 4.99 -23.77
C VAL A 205 -12.08 6.27 -24.60
N ILE A 206 -11.59 7.42 -24.12
CA ILE A 206 -11.61 8.68 -24.88
C ILE A 206 -10.80 8.54 -26.18
N GLY A 207 -9.60 7.98 -26.11
CA GLY A 207 -8.77 7.72 -27.29
C GLY A 207 -9.46 6.79 -28.30
N ALA A 208 -10.10 5.71 -27.81
CA ALA A 208 -10.84 4.76 -28.62
C ALA A 208 -12.08 5.40 -29.26
N PHE A 209 -12.79 6.27 -28.52
CA PHE A 209 -13.93 7.03 -29.04
C PHE A 209 -13.51 7.96 -30.19
N ILE A 210 -12.45 8.74 -29.99
CA ILE A 210 -11.92 9.65 -31.03
C ILE A 210 -11.50 8.85 -32.27
N HIS A 211 -10.87 7.69 -32.09
CA HIS A 211 -10.49 6.80 -33.18
C HIS A 211 -11.71 6.24 -33.93
N ALA A 212 -12.70 5.71 -33.21
CA ALA A 212 -13.93 5.18 -33.78
C ALA A 212 -14.75 6.27 -34.51
N LEU A 213 -14.76 7.50 -33.99
CA LEU A 213 -15.38 8.65 -34.63
C LEU A 213 -14.71 8.96 -35.98
N LYS A 214 -13.38 9.01 -36.02
CA LYS A 214 -12.61 9.27 -37.26
C LYS A 214 -12.78 8.17 -38.30
N ASN A 215 -12.89 6.91 -37.86
CA ASN A 215 -13.00 5.75 -38.74
C ASN A 215 -14.45 5.33 -39.06
N LYS A 216 -15.47 6.02 -38.52
CA LYS A 216 -16.90 5.69 -38.66
C LYS A 216 -17.28 4.31 -38.06
N GLU A 217 -16.62 3.90 -36.99
CA GLU A 217 -16.83 2.63 -36.28
C GLU A 217 -17.60 2.78 -34.96
N LEU A 218 -18.31 3.90 -34.77
CA LEU A 218 -19.07 4.20 -33.53
C LEU A 218 -20.02 3.08 -33.07
N PRO A 219 -20.78 2.38 -33.94
CA PRO A 219 -21.65 1.29 -33.48
C PRO A 219 -20.88 0.15 -32.80
N GLN A 220 -19.69 -0.19 -33.30
CA GLN A 220 -18.85 -1.20 -32.69
C GLN A 220 -18.27 -0.70 -31.36
N PHE A 221 -17.83 0.56 -31.31
CA PHE A 221 -17.36 1.19 -30.08
C PHE A 221 -18.43 1.13 -28.98
N PHE A 222 -19.65 1.59 -29.23
CA PHE A 222 -20.71 1.60 -28.21
C PHE A 222 -21.10 0.19 -27.76
N LYS A 223 -21.18 -0.79 -28.68
CA LYS A 223 -21.40 -2.20 -28.31
C LYS A 223 -20.31 -2.72 -27.37
N ALA A 224 -19.05 -2.44 -27.67
CA ALA A 224 -17.92 -2.81 -26.83
C ALA A 224 -17.95 -2.07 -25.48
N SER A 225 -18.20 -0.76 -25.46
CA SER A 225 -18.24 0.04 -24.24
C SER A 225 -19.36 -0.39 -23.30
N VAL A 226 -20.55 -0.69 -23.81
CA VAL A 226 -21.67 -1.22 -22.99
C VAL A 226 -21.28 -2.56 -22.37
N LEU A 227 -20.70 -3.46 -23.16
CA LEU A 227 -20.25 -4.75 -22.65
C LEU A 227 -19.14 -4.61 -21.59
N LEU A 228 -18.20 -3.69 -21.78
CA LEU A 228 -17.15 -3.36 -20.82
C LEU A 228 -17.71 -2.75 -19.52
N ALA A 229 -18.75 -1.92 -19.62
CA ALA A 229 -19.43 -1.38 -18.44
C ALA A 229 -20.08 -2.52 -17.62
N PHE A 230 -20.75 -3.47 -18.29
CA PHE A 230 -21.28 -4.67 -17.63
C PHE A 230 -20.16 -5.52 -17.01
N ALA A 231 -19.04 -5.72 -17.71
CA ALA A 231 -17.88 -6.43 -17.19
C ALA A 231 -17.29 -5.76 -15.95
N GLY A 232 -17.20 -4.43 -15.93
CA GLY A 232 -16.74 -3.64 -14.78
C GLY A 232 -17.66 -3.76 -13.57
N ILE A 233 -18.98 -3.70 -13.77
CA ILE A 233 -19.97 -3.92 -12.70
C ILE A 233 -19.82 -5.34 -12.13
N LEU A 234 -19.78 -6.35 -13.01
CA LEU A 234 -19.64 -7.75 -12.60
C LEU A 234 -18.33 -8.00 -11.85
N ALA A 235 -17.25 -7.31 -12.23
CA ALA A 235 -15.94 -7.39 -11.58
C ALA A 235 -15.91 -6.76 -10.17
N ALA A 236 -16.77 -5.77 -9.88
CA ALA A 236 -16.82 -5.13 -8.57
C ALA A 236 -17.61 -5.95 -7.52
N LEU A 237 -18.60 -6.75 -7.96
CA LEU A 237 -19.48 -7.52 -7.06
C LEU A 237 -18.75 -8.52 -6.15
N PRO A 238 -17.71 -9.25 -6.61
CA PRO A 238 -16.91 -10.12 -5.75
C PRO A 238 -16.29 -9.42 -4.55
N ALA A 239 -16.01 -8.12 -4.62
CA ALA A 239 -15.35 -7.39 -3.53
C ALA A 239 -16.35 -6.71 -2.57
N MET A 240 -17.65 -7.00 -2.65
CA MET A 240 -18.65 -6.32 -1.84
C MET A 240 -18.51 -6.58 -0.33
N ASP A 241 -17.89 -7.68 0.08
CA ASP A 241 -17.52 -7.94 1.47
C ASP A 241 -16.59 -6.86 2.03
N SER A 242 -15.53 -6.53 1.29
CA SER A 242 -14.60 -5.44 1.64
C SER A 242 -15.22 -4.07 1.41
N LEU A 243 -15.89 -3.84 0.28
CA LEU A 243 -16.39 -2.50 -0.10
C LEU A 243 -17.50 -2.01 0.85
N LEU A 244 -18.44 -2.87 1.23
CA LEU A 244 -19.53 -2.48 2.15
C LEU A 244 -19.00 -2.22 3.56
N THR A 245 -18.16 -3.12 4.07
CA THR A 245 -17.59 -2.98 5.43
C THR A 245 -16.64 -1.80 5.52
N THR A 246 -15.82 -1.57 4.50
CA THR A 246 -14.94 -0.40 4.41
C THR A 246 -15.76 0.89 4.34
N LYS A 247 -16.88 0.91 3.59
CA LYS A 247 -17.76 2.08 3.53
C LYS A 247 -18.38 2.40 4.88
N GLU A 248 -18.99 1.42 5.54
CA GLU A 248 -19.58 1.60 6.89
C GLU A 248 -18.51 2.01 7.90
N TYR A 249 -17.35 1.36 7.86
CA TYR A 249 -16.27 1.63 8.80
C TYR A 249 -15.64 3.00 8.58
N ALA A 250 -15.47 3.44 7.32
CA ALA A 250 -14.87 4.72 6.98
C ALA A 250 -15.54 5.90 7.69
N ASP A 251 -16.87 5.87 7.82
CA ASP A 251 -17.69 6.92 8.47
C ASP A 251 -17.34 7.14 9.95
N TYR A 252 -16.59 6.23 10.57
CA TYR A 252 -16.16 6.30 11.98
C TYR A 252 -14.64 6.38 12.17
N THR A 253 -13.86 6.41 11.08
CA THR A 253 -12.38 6.37 11.14
C THR A 253 -11.74 7.69 10.77
N MET A 254 -10.45 7.81 11.10
CA MET A 254 -9.59 8.93 10.71
C MET A 254 -9.50 9.24 9.20
N ARG A 255 -10.00 8.36 8.32
CA ARG A 255 -9.95 8.54 6.85
C ARG A 255 -11.26 9.04 6.24
N GLY A 256 -12.39 8.64 6.82
CA GLY A 256 -13.71 8.92 6.28
C GLY A 256 -14.49 9.95 7.08
N SER A 257 -14.22 10.02 8.38
CA SER A 257 -14.91 10.89 9.33
C SER A 257 -14.10 12.15 9.66
N LYS A 258 -14.56 12.89 10.68
CA LYS A 258 -13.90 14.09 11.23
C LYS A 258 -14.16 14.20 12.73
N SER A 259 -13.30 14.94 13.42
CA SER A 259 -13.48 15.20 14.86
C SER A 259 -14.76 15.98 15.08
N GLU A 260 -15.53 15.60 16.10
CA GLU A 260 -16.62 16.43 16.59
C GLU A 260 -16.14 17.52 17.56
N LEU A 261 -14.84 17.52 17.89
CA LEU A 261 -14.22 18.53 18.75
C LEU A 261 -13.85 19.79 17.97
N THR A 262 -13.81 20.92 18.68
CA THR A 262 -13.35 22.22 18.19
C THR A 262 -12.45 22.93 19.20
N LEU A 263 -11.67 22.16 19.98
CA LEU A 263 -10.90 22.63 21.12
C LEU A 263 -9.59 23.33 20.73
N GLY A 264 -9.09 23.13 19.51
CA GLY A 264 -7.87 23.74 18.97
C GLY A 264 -7.99 24.29 17.54
N LYS A 265 -6.92 24.98 17.09
CA LYS A 265 -6.80 25.46 15.70
C LYS A 265 -6.74 24.31 14.68
N GLU A 266 -6.20 23.16 15.09
CA GLU A 266 -6.13 21.94 14.29
C GLU A 266 -7.53 21.33 14.13
N ASP A 267 -8.28 21.13 15.22
CA ASP A 267 -9.68 20.65 15.18
C ASP A 267 -10.59 21.55 14.30
N ALA A 268 -10.38 22.87 14.35
CA ALA A 268 -11.13 23.83 13.54
C ALA A 268 -10.76 23.78 12.03
N LYS A 269 -9.56 23.31 11.68
CA LYS A 269 -9.16 23.03 10.29
C LYS A 269 -9.74 21.69 9.82
N GLU A 270 -9.68 20.66 10.65
CA GLU A 270 -10.18 19.31 10.33
C GLU A 270 -11.71 19.28 10.11
N ASN A 271 -12.46 20.15 10.81
CA ASN A 271 -13.91 20.28 10.62
C ASN A 271 -14.37 20.76 9.23
N LYS A 272 -13.45 21.29 8.39
CA LYS A 272 -13.76 21.89 7.09
C LYS A 272 -13.64 20.95 5.88
N SER A 273 -13.05 19.76 6.02
CA SER A 273 -12.80 18.86 4.89
C SER A 273 -13.66 17.60 4.94
N THR A 274 -14.16 17.15 3.78
CA THR A 274 -14.77 15.82 3.62
C THR A 274 -13.75 14.74 3.29
N GLY A 275 -12.45 15.03 3.35
CA GLY A 275 -11.32 14.15 3.00
C GLY A 275 -10.14 14.32 3.96
N LEU A 276 -8.99 13.77 3.60
CA LEU A 276 -7.75 13.93 4.36
C LEU A 276 -7.36 15.42 4.47
N ASP A 277 -6.58 15.75 5.49
CA ASP A 277 -5.86 17.03 5.53
C ASP A 277 -4.88 17.11 4.35
N ILE A 278 -4.78 18.27 3.70
CA ILE A 278 -3.99 18.43 2.47
C ILE A 278 -2.49 18.35 2.73
N ASP A 279 -2.01 18.86 3.87
CA ASP A 279 -0.59 18.81 4.23
C ASP A 279 -0.19 17.36 4.48
N TYR A 280 -1.02 16.61 5.20
CA TYR A 280 -0.86 15.17 5.37
C TYR A 280 -0.93 14.40 4.04
N ALA A 281 -1.88 14.72 3.17
CA ALA A 281 -2.03 14.05 1.89
C ALA A 281 -0.79 14.24 0.99
N TYR A 282 -0.13 15.40 1.08
CA TYR A 282 0.98 15.81 0.23
C TYR A 282 2.39 15.55 0.79
N GLU A 283 2.52 14.84 1.91
CA GLU A 283 3.81 14.50 2.54
C GLU A 283 4.84 13.85 1.60
N TRP A 284 4.39 13.00 0.65
CA TRP A 284 5.23 12.38 -0.39
C TRP A 284 4.98 12.97 -1.78
N SER A 285 4.90 14.30 -1.87
CA SER A 285 4.81 15.00 -3.16
C SER A 285 6.14 14.93 -3.90
N TYR A 286 6.13 14.39 -5.10
CA TYR A 286 7.31 14.19 -5.91
C TYR A 286 7.84 15.53 -6.45
N GLY A 287 9.14 15.76 -6.40
CA GLY A 287 9.70 17.00 -6.95
C GLY A 287 9.63 17.04 -8.48
N VAL A 288 9.41 18.20 -9.09
CA VAL A 288 9.39 18.30 -10.57
C VAL A 288 10.69 17.80 -11.21
N PRO A 289 11.89 18.20 -10.72
CA PRO A 289 13.16 17.66 -11.22
C PRO A 289 13.34 16.16 -10.91
N GLU A 290 12.69 15.63 -9.87
CA GLU A 290 12.79 14.19 -9.54
C GLU A 290 12.27 13.31 -10.66
N SER A 291 11.47 13.84 -11.58
CA SER A 291 11.04 13.13 -12.80
C SER A 291 12.19 12.56 -13.63
N PHE A 292 13.41 13.10 -13.49
CA PHE A 292 14.60 12.55 -14.16
C PHE A 292 15.13 11.27 -13.48
N THR A 293 14.65 10.89 -12.28
CA THR A 293 15.00 9.60 -11.67
C THR A 293 14.51 8.42 -12.49
N LEU A 294 13.53 8.60 -13.38
CA LEU A 294 13.09 7.55 -14.30
C LEU A 294 14.22 7.08 -15.23
N MET A 295 15.15 8.00 -15.58
CA MET A 295 16.29 7.76 -16.49
C MET A 295 17.64 7.69 -15.75
N ILE A 296 17.80 8.38 -14.61
CA ILE A 296 19.04 8.42 -13.82
C ILE A 296 18.66 8.22 -12.34
N PRO A 297 18.75 7.00 -11.76
CA PRO A 297 18.15 6.71 -10.46
C PRO A 297 18.69 7.61 -9.35
N GLY A 298 20.00 7.90 -9.32
CA GLY A 298 20.61 8.82 -8.37
C GLY A 298 20.37 10.32 -8.62
N PHE A 299 19.42 10.71 -9.49
CA PHE A 299 19.20 12.12 -9.88
C PHE A 299 18.89 13.06 -8.71
N VAL A 300 18.18 12.60 -7.68
CA VAL A 300 18.00 13.33 -6.41
C VAL A 300 18.51 12.51 -5.22
N GLY A 301 19.54 11.70 -5.49
CA GLY A 301 20.00 10.65 -4.60
C GLY A 301 19.09 9.42 -4.68
N ASN A 302 19.35 8.46 -3.80
CA ASN A 302 18.61 7.20 -3.72
C ASN A 302 17.63 7.23 -2.52
N SER A 303 17.83 6.34 -1.55
CA SER A 303 17.01 6.23 -0.34
C SER A 303 17.40 7.27 0.72
N SER A 304 16.44 7.65 1.55
CA SER A 304 16.67 8.41 2.79
C SER A 304 17.40 7.62 3.87
N ALA A 305 17.59 6.31 3.67
CA ALA A 305 18.38 5.46 4.56
C ALA A 305 19.13 4.40 3.74
N GLN A 306 20.35 4.72 3.31
CA GLN A 306 21.21 3.82 2.53
C GLN A 306 22.54 3.56 3.23
N LYS A 307 23.02 2.31 3.19
CA LYS A 307 24.37 1.97 3.63
C LYS A 307 25.40 2.47 2.62
N LEU A 308 26.47 3.08 3.10
CA LEU A 308 27.59 3.54 2.30
C LEU A 308 28.76 2.56 2.48
N GLY A 309 29.49 2.29 1.39
CA GLY A 309 30.66 1.41 1.43
C GLY A 309 31.95 2.15 1.80
N THR A 310 33.05 1.41 1.90
CA THR A 310 34.40 1.93 2.18
C THR A 310 34.95 2.86 1.11
N GLY A 311 34.39 2.85 -0.10
CA GLY A 311 34.71 3.80 -1.17
C GLY A 311 33.94 5.12 -1.12
N SER A 312 33.27 5.44 -0.02
CA SER A 312 32.50 6.69 0.14
C SER A 312 33.37 7.83 0.68
N HIS A 313 33.02 9.06 0.31
CA HIS A 313 33.66 10.26 0.85
C HIS A 313 33.40 10.42 2.35
N VAL A 314 32.24 9.97 2.85
CA VAL A 314 31.96 9.88 4.30
C VAL A 314 32.99 8.97 4.99
N TYR A 315 33.28 7.79 4.45
CA TYR A 315 34.31 6.90 4.98
C TYR A 315 35.68 7.58 4.98
N GLU A 316 36.11 8.12 3.84
CA GLU A 316 37.38 8.83 3.70
C GLU A 316 37.51 9.98 4.71
N GLN A 317 36.42 10.73 4.92
CA GLN A 317 36.38 11.84 5.85
C GLN A 317 36.53 11.37 7.31
N MET A 318 35.90 10.27 7.71
CA MET A 318 36.06 9.70 9.06
C MET A 318 37.51 9.26 9.33
N ILE A 319 38.15 8.61 8.35
CA ILE A 319 39.56 8.23 8.44
C ILE A 319 40.45 9.47 8.56
N SER A 320 40.17 10.51 7.76
CA SER A 320 40.96 11.76 7.80
C SER A 320 40.83 12.52 9.14
N LEU A 321 39.74 12.30 9.87
CA LEU A 321 39.53 12.85 11.22
C LEU A 321 40.17 12.00 12.33
N GLY A 322 40.88 10.93 11.98
CA GLY A 322 41.67 10.11 12.90
C GLY A 322 40.97 8.87 13.45
N ALA A 323 39.80 8.48 12.91
CA ALA A 323 39.11 7.27 13.33
C ALA A 323 39.81 6.00 12.80
N PRO A 324 40.02 4.94 13.63
CA PRO A 324 40.61 3.68 13.17
C PRO A 324 39.76 2.99 12.10
N ALA A 325 40.38 2.48 11.03
CA ALA A 325 39.68 1.88 9.89
C ALA A 325 38.68 0.79 10.27
N ALA A 326 39.08 -0.17 11.12
CA ALA A 326 38.19 -1.25 11.56
C ALA A 326 36.92 -0.76 12.28
N GLN A 327 37.03 0.34 13.04
CA GLN A 327 35.89 0.92 13.73
C GLN A 327 34.96 1.66 12.76
N VAL A 328 35.54 2.36 11.76
CA VAL A 328 34.77 3.03 10.72
C VAL A 328 34.05 2.01 9.86
N GLU A 329 34.70 0.93 9.44
CA GLU A 329 34.06 -0.15 8.65
C GLU A 329 32.86 -0.74 9.40
N GLN A 330 33.03 -1.10 10.68
CA GLN A 330 31.93 -1.59 11.50
C GLN A 330 30.80 -0.55 11.65
N TYR A 331 31.14 0.74 11.79
CA TYR A 331 30.16 1.81 11.86
C TYR A 331 29.39 1.95 10.54
N MET A 332 30.07 1.92 9.39
CA MET A 332 29.46 2.04 8.06
C MET A 332 28.55 0.86 7.73
N ASP A 333 28.86 -0.34 8.22
CA ASP A 333 28.02 -1.53 8.05
C ASP A 333 26.71 -1.46 8.84
N GLN A 334 26.69 -0.71 9.94
CA GLN A 334 25.52 -0.54 10.82
C GLN A 334 24.72 0.72 10.50
N MET A 335 25.39 1.81 10.16
CA MET A 335 24.77 3.12 9.95
C MET A 335 24.17 3.25 8.55
N LYS A 336 23.00 3.88 8.48
CA LYS A 336 22.38 4.30 7.21
C LYS A 336 22.44 5.81 7.08
N PHE A 337 22.82 6.29 5.91
CA PHE A 337 22.96 7.71 5.60
C PHE A 337 21.83 8.18 4.68
N PRO A 338 21.35 9.43 4.86
CA PRO A 338 20.32 10.00 4.00
C PRO A 338 20.91 10.51 2.70
N LEU A 339 20.89 9.68 1.65
CA LEU A 339 21.37 10.10 0.33
C LEU A 339 20.32 10.89 -0.45
N TYR A 340 19.05 10.73 -0.13
CA TYR A 340 17.97 11.50 -0.74
C TYR A 340 18.07 12.99 -0.38
N TYR A 341 18.01 13.86 -1.39
CA TYR A 341 18.03 15.32 -1.25
C TYR A 341 16.91 16.01 -2.06
N GLY A 342 15.86 15.26 -2.39
CA GLY A 342 14.70 15.78 -3.11
C GLY A 342 13.67 16.51 -2.24
N ALA A 343 12.49 16.75 -2.82
CA ALA A 343 11.38 17.55 -2.30
C ALA A 343 10.38 16.78 -1.41
N GLN A 344 10.52 15.47 -1.24
CA GLN A 344 9.65 14.66 -0.38
C GLN A 344 10.08 14.79 1.09
N GLU A 345 9.28 15.48 1.90
CA GLU A 345 9.63 15.82 3.30
C GLU A 345 9.79 14.60 4.20
N ARG A 346 8.97 13.56 4.00
CA ARG A 346 9.07 12.28 4.72
C ARG A 346 10.19 11.38 4.19
N GLY A 347 10.93 11.82 3.17
CA GLY A 347 11.92 11.01 2.48
C GLY A 347 11.32 9.95 1.56
N THR A 348 12.18 9.08 1.05
CA THR A 348 11.81 7.96 0.17
C THR A 348 12.66 6.73 0.45
N SER A 349 12.10 5.54 0.22
CA SER A 349 12.84 4.27 0.26
C SER A 349 13.66 4.04 -1.02
N GLY A 350 13.47 4.87 -2.05
CA GLY A 350 14.27 4.85 -3.28
C GLY A 350 13.65 5.66 -4.43
N PRO A 351 14.37 5.81 -5.55
CA PRO A 351 13.90 6.50 -6.73
C PRO A 351 12.89 5.65 -7.51
N VAL A 352 12.03 6.31 -8.28
CA VAL A 352 11.23 5.67 -9.32
C VAL A 352 12.07 5.63 -10.59
N TYR A 353 12.68 4.48 -10.88
CA TYR A 353 13.52 4.20 -12.04
C TYR A 353 12.79 3.26 -12.99
N VAL A 354 12.61 3.69 -14.23
CA VAL A 354 11.92 2.92 -15.29
C VAL A 354 12.91 2.30 -16.28
N GLY A 355 14.17 2.75 -16.27
CA GLY A 355 15.25 2.26 -17.12
C GLY A 355 15.73 3.31 -18.10
N ALA A 356 17.05 3.46 -18.23
CA ALA A 356 17.67 4.41 -19.14
C ALA A 356 17.32 4.07 -20.60
N ILE A 357 17.34 2.78 -20.94
CA ILE A 357 16.95 2.28 -22.26
C ILE A 357 15.48 2.52 -22.52
N ILE A 358 14.61 2.26 -21.53
CA ILE A 358 13.16 2.46 -21.68
C ILE A 358 12.84 3.93 -21.90
N CYS A 359 13.48 4.85 -21.18
CA CYS A 359 13.31 6.28 -21.38
C CYS A 359 13.81 6.75 -22.77
N PHE A 360 14.96 6.22 -23.23
CA PHE A 360 15.44 6.48 -24.59
C PHE A 360 14.46 5.97 -25.66
N LEU A 361 13.93 4.75 -25.49
CA LEU A 361 12.93 4.18 -26.39
C LEU A 361 11.60 4.92 -26.33
N PHE A 362 11.21 5.44 -25.17
CA PHE A 362 10.06 6.32 -25.02
C PHE A 362 10.25 7.60 -25.84
N ILE A 363 11.39 8.28 -25.74
CA ILE A 363 11.69 9.47 -26.57
C ILE A 363 11.65 9.12 -28.05
N LEU A 364 12.24 7.98 -28.44
CA LEU A 364 12.17 7.49 -29.82
C LEU A 364 10.72 7.25 -30.26
N SER A 365 9.86 6.69 -29.38
CA SER A 365 8.45 6.44 -29.67
C SER A 365 7.70 7.71 -30.08
N LEU A 366 8.02 8.85 -29.45
CA LEU A 366 7.38 10.13 -29.77
C LEU A 366 7.64 10.55 -31.22
N LEU A 367 8.80 10.16 -31.75
CA LEU A 367 9.30 10.51 -33.07
C LEU A 367 8.87 9.54 -34.17
N VAL A 368 8.69 8.25 -33.87
CA VAL A 368 8.41 7.20 -34.87
C VAL A 368 6.98 6.67 -34.83
N VAL A 369 6.32 6.65 -33.67
CA VAL A 369 4.99 6.05 -33.55
C VAL A 369 3.94 7.04 -34.04
N SER A 370 3.21 6.65 -35.08
CA SER A 370 2.07 7.43 -35.64
C SER A 370 0.70 6.92 -35.19
N ASN A 371 0.66 5.79 -34.48
CA ASN A 371 -0.58 5.14 -34.04
C ASN A 371 -1.37 6.02 -33.04
N TRP A 372 -2.71 5.98 -33.12
CA TRP A 372 -3.60 6.70 -32.20
C TRP A 372 -3.39 6.32 -30.73
N GLN A 373 -2.93 5.09 -30.48
CA GLN A 373 -2.63 4.56 -29.16
C GLN A 373 -1.57 5.42 -28.43
N LYS A 374 -0.68 6.06 -29.18
CA LYS A 374 0.32 6.98 -28.63
C LYS A 374 -0.31 8.11 -27.80
N TRP A 375 -1.41 8.69 -28.28
CA TRP A 375 -1.93 9.94 -27.71
C TRP A 375 -2.58 9.75 -26.35
N TRP A 376 -3.35 8.68 -26.16
CA TRP A 376 -3.92 8.42 -24.83
C TRP A 376 -2.85 7.92 -23.85
N LEU A 377 -1.85 7.15 -24.31
CA LEU A 377 -0.70 6.76 -23.49
C LEU A 377 0.05 8.00 -23.00
N LEU A 378 0.30 8.97 -23.87
CA LEU A 378 0.92 10.25 -23.49
C LEU A 378 0.05 11.08 -22.55
N ALA A 379 -1.27 11.10 -22.76
CA ALA A 379 -2.16 11.78 -21.83
C ALA A 379 -2.07 11.17 -20.42
N VAL A 380 -2.04 9.85 -20.31
CA VAL A 380 -1.86 9.14 -19.04
C VAL A 380 -0.50 9.42 -18.42
N THR A 381 0.58 9.44 -19.22
CA THR A 381 1.91 9.82 -18.77
C THR A 381 1.90 11.22 -18.13
N VAL A 382 1.33 12.20 -18.83
CA VAL A 382 1.27 13.61 -18.37
C VAL A 382 0.43 13.73 -17.11
N ILE A 383 -0.75 13.09 -17.08
CA ILE A 383 -1.62 13.08 -15.88
C ILE A 383 -0.87 12.46 -14.70
N GLY A 384 -0.17 11.34 -14.90
CA GLY A 384 0.58 10.69 -13.83
C GLY A 384 1.67 11.56 -13.23
N PHE A 385 2.41 12.32 -14.05
CA PHE A 385 3.38 13.31 -13.54
C PHE A 385 2.71 14.47 -12.80
N ILE A 386 1.65 15.04 -13.37
CA ILE A 386 0.90 16.14 -12.72
C ILE A 386 0.42 15.70 -11.33
N LEU A 387 -0.20 14.53 -11.23
CA LEU A 387 -0.66 13.98 -9.95
C LEU A 387 0.53 13.71 -9.01
N ALA A 388 1.62 13.14 -9.53
CA ALA A 388 2.80 12.81 -8.72
C ALA A 388 3.44 14.03 -8.06
N TRP A 389 3.43 15.17 -8.74
CA TRP A 389 4.07 16.39 -8.23
C TRP A 389 3.38 16.98 -6.99
N GLY A 390 2.11 16.66 -6.74
CA GLY A 390 1.39 17.09 -5.54
C GLY A 390 1.58 18.59 -5.25
N LYS A 391 2.05 18.92 -4.05
CA LYS A 391 2.32 20.31 -3.64
C LYS A 391 3.31 21.06 -4.54
N ASN A 392 4.26 20.34 -5.16
CA ASN A 392 5.24 20.93 -6.08
C ASN A 392 4.59 21.40 -7.40
N PHE A 393 3.31 21.07 -7.61
CA PHE A 393 2.46 21.65 -8.64
C PHE A 393 1.04 21.90 -8.11
N GLY A 394 0.94 22.63 -6.98
CA GLY A 394 -0.31 22.85 -6.24
C GLY A 394 -1.43 23.50 -7.05
N PHE A 395 -1.13 24.34 -8.04
CA PHE A 395 -2.17 24.99 -8.87
C PHE A 395 -3.18 23.99 -9.47
N ILE A 396 -2.71 22.86 -9.99
CA ILE A 396 -3.59 21.80 -10.50
C ILE A 396 -3.96 20.81 -9.39
N ASN A 397 -2.99 20.40 -8.57
CA ASN A 397 -3.24 19.35 -7.59
C ASN A 397 -4.24 19.76 -6.50
N ASP A 398 -4.20 21.01 -6.03
CA ASP A 398 -5.14 21.51 -5.04
C ASP A 398 -6.56 21.55 -5.63
N PHE A 399 -6.69 22.02 -6.88
CA PHE A 399 -7.97 21.99 -7.60
C PHE A 399 -8.51 20.56 -7.69
N LEU A 400 -7.68 19.60 -8.10
CA LEU A 400 -8.06 18.19 -8.15
C LEU A 400 -8.39 17.65 -6.76
N PHE A 401 -7.63 18.00 -5.72
CA PHE A 401 -7.87 17.55 -4.35
C PHE A 401 -9.27 17.95 -3.87
N TYR A 402 -9.66 19.20 -4.10
CA TYR A 402 -10.95 19.69 -3.63
C TYR A 402 -12.13 19.34 -4.55
N HIS A 403 -11.91 19.04 -5.84
CA HIS A 403 -13.00 18.92 -6.83
C HIS A 403 -13.08 17.56 -7.54
N LEU A 404 -11.98 16.81 -7.62
CA LEU A 404 -11.97 15.50 -8.26
C LEU A 404 -12.56 14.46 -7.28
N PRO A 405 -13.65 13.77 -7.63
CA PRO A 405 -14.32 12.85 -6.72
C PRO A 405 -13.37 11.80 -6.15
N LEU A 406 -13.46 11.55 -4.84
CA LEU A 406 -12.64 10.59 -4.07
C LEU A 406 -11.14 10.90 -4.00
N TYR A 407 -10.61 11.86 -4.75
CA TYR A 407 -9.17 12.12 -4.79
C TYR A 407 -8.61 12.62 -3.44
N ASN A 408 -9.40 13.41 -2.69
CA ASN A 408 -9.08 13.82 -1.32
C ASN A 408 -9.05 12.68 -0.28
N LYS A 409 -9.31 11.43 -0.67
CA LYS A 409 -9.19 10.26 0.20
C LYS A 409 -7.81 9.59 0.09
N PHE A 410 -6.96 10.03 -0.84
CA PHE A 410 -5.65 9.44 -1.10
C PHE A 410 -4.52 10.30 -0.56
N ARG A 411 -3.41 9.64 -0.19
CA ARG A 411 -2.16 10.27 0.25
C ARG A 411 -1.00 9.82 -0.63
N ALA A 412 0.14 10.47 -0.47
CA ALA A 412 1.38 10.16 -1.20
C ALA A 412 1.22 10.28 -2.72
N PRO A 413 1.21 11.51 -3.25
CA PRO A 413 0.97 11.76 -4.67
C PRO A 413 1.97 11.03 -5.58
N SER A 414 3.23 10.86 -5.14
CA SER A 414 4.28 10.12 -5.87
C SER A 414 3.87 8.72 -6.35
N GLN A 415 2.89 8.08 -5.71
CA GLN A 415 2.36 6.79 -6.16
C GLN A 415 1.72 6.85 -7.56
N ALA A 416 1.30 8.03 -8.04
CA ALA A 416 0.78 8.21 -9.38
C ALA A 416 1.80 7.88 -10.48
N LEU A 417 3.10 7.79 -10.13
CA LEU A 417 4.17 7.40 -11.05
C LEU A 417 4.04 5.97 -11.59
N VAL A 418 3.18 5.13 -11.02
CA VAL A 418 2.80 3.86 -11.65
C VAL A 418 2.27 4.05 -13.08
N LEU A 419 1.57 5.17 -13.34
CA LEU A 419 1.02 5.52 -14.64
C LEU A 419 2.12 5.75 -15.70
N PRO A 420 3.08 6.68 -15.50
CA PRO A 420 4.21 6.82 -16.40
C PRO A 420 5.05 5.55 -16.49
N SER A 421 5.28 4.81 -15.39
CA SER A 421 6.04 3.55 -15.46
C SER A 421 5.45 2.54 -16.45
N LEU A 422 4.13 2.31 -16.43
CA LEU A 422 3.49 1.42 -17.39
C LEU A 422 3.49 1.99 -18.82
N THR A 423 3.12 3.27 -18.98
CA THR A 423 2.99 3.89 -20.30
C THR A 423 4.33 4.05 -21.03
N PHE A 424 5.42 4.33 -20.30
CA PHE A 424 6.77 4.36 -20.84
C PHE A 424 7.16 3.01 -21.43
N VAL A 425 6.90 1.91 -20.71
CA VAL A 425 7.22 0.56 -21.19
C VAL A 425 6.40 0.21 -22.43
N ILE A 426 5.10 0.51 -22.46
CA ILE A 426 4.25 0.26 -23.64
C ILE A 426 4.75 1.03 -24.86
N LEU A 427 5.06 2.32 -24.71
CA LEU A 427 5.55 3.17 -25.78
C LEU A 427 6.96 2.79 -26.25
N ALA A 428 7.84 2.38 -25.34
CA ALA A 428 9.16 1.84 -25.66
C ALA A 428 9.06 0.56 -26.50
N CYS A 429 8.15 -0.35 -26.14
CA CYS A 429 7.86 -1.55 -26.94
C CYS A 429 7.33 -1.18 -28.32
N TRP A 430 6.47 -0.15 -28.40
CA TRP A 430 5.94 0.33 -29.68
C TRP A 430 7.01 0.93 -30.58
N ALA A 431 7.97 1.68 -30.01
CA ALA A 431 9.11 2.20 -30.76
C ALA A 431 9.92 1.05 -31.40
N LEU A 432 10.24 0.01 -30.64
CA LEU A 432 10.92 -1.18 -31.16
C LEU A 432 10.08 -1.90 -32.23
N GLN A 433 8.76 -1.94 -32.07
CA GLN A 433 7.86 -2.53 -33.05
C GLN A 433 7.92 -1.77 -34.38
N GLU A 434 7.89 -0.43 -34.37
CA GLU A 434 8.04 0.39 -35.58
C GLU A 434 9.44 0.27 -36.20
N MET A 435 10.48 0.11 -35.37
CA MET A 435 11.82 -0.17 -35.88
C MET A 435 11.89 -1.52 -36.61
N ALA A 436 11.16 -2.52 -36.15
CA ALA A 436 11.27 -3.90 -36.64
C ALA A 436 10.27 -4.28 -37.74
N ASN A 437 9.14 -3.58 -37.85
CA ASN A 437 8.01 -4.02 -38.69
C ASN A 437 8.18 -3.72 -40.20
N GLY A 438 9.18 -2.93 -40.57
CA GLY A 438 9.49 -2.60 -41.97
C GLY A 438 8.52 -1.62 -42.63
N LYS A 439 7.66 -0.93 -41.88
CA LYS A 439 6.72 0.08 -42.43
C LYS A 439 7.39 1.38 -42.85
N HIS A 440 8.49 1.75 -42.19
CA HIS A 440 9.24 2.98 -42.43
C HIS A 440 10.52 2.70 -43.21
N SER A 441 11.00 3.71 -43.95
CA SER A 441 12.29 3.59 -44.63
C SER A 441 13.42 3.54 -43.59
N LYS A 442 14.46 2.74 -43.87
CA LYS A 442 15.62 2.64 -42.96
C LYS A 442 16.33 3.97 -42.76
N GLU A 443 16.34 4.84 -43.77
CA GLU A 443 16.94 6.17 -43.71
C GLU A 443 16.18 7.10 -42.75
N GLU A 444 14.85 7.09 -42.82
CA GLU A 444 14.01 7.83 -41.88
C GLU A 444 14.25 7.35 -40.45
N LEU A 445 14.20 6.04 -40.23
CA LEU A 445 14.42 5.43 -38.91
C LEU A 445 15.81 5.75 -38.35
N LEU A 446 16.86 5.76 -39.18
CA LEU A 446 18.21 6.15 -38.76
C LEU A 446 18.27 7.63 -38.34
N LYS A 447 17.56 8.52 -39.05
CA LYS A 447 17.48 9.94 -38.66
C LYS A 447 16.76 10.11 -37.32
N LYS A 448 15.63 9.43 -37.12
CA LYS A 448 14.88 9.48 -35.85
C LYS A 448 15.66 8.85 -34.70
N LEU A 449 16.38 7.76 -34.96
CA LEU A 449 17.28 7.13 -34.00
C LEU A 449 18.37 8.11 -33.54
N LYS A 450 19.06 8.76 -34.49
CA LYS A 450 20.07 9.77 -34.19
C LYS A 450 19.50 10.91 -33.34
N GLN A 451 18.31 11.40 -33.67
CA GLN A 451 17.63 12.45 -32.89
C GLN A 451 17.33 11.98 -31.46
N ALA A 452 16.72 10.81 -31.29
CA ALA A 452 16.42 10.26 -29.96
C ALA A 452 17.69 10.03 -29.12
N THR A 453 18.77 9.53 -29.73
CA THR A 453 20.05 9.33 -29.05
C THR A 453 20.67 10.66 -28.61
N LEU A 454 20.65 11.68 -29.47
CA LEU A 454 21.17 13.02 -29.12
C LEU A 454 20.33 13.70 -28.04
N ILE A 455 19.00 13.58 -28.09
CA ILE A 455 18.11 14.15 -27.05
C ILE A 455 18.35 13.45 -25.73
N SER A 456 18.31 12.11 -25.70
CA SER A 456 18.47 11.33 -24.46
C SER A 456 19.88 11.51 -23.88
N GLY A 457 20.92 11.41 -24.72
CA GLY A 457 22.30 11.65 -24.31
C GLY A 457 22.53 13.09 -23.85
N GLY A 458 21.94 14.07 -24.53
CA GLY A 458 21.99 15.48 -24.16
C GLY A 458 21.35 15.74 -22.79
N ILE A 459 20.20 15.14 -22.50
CA ILE A 459 19.55 15.20 -21.18
C ILE A 459 20.49 14.65 -20.10
N VAL A 460 21.08 13.48 -20.31
CA VAL A 460 21.97 12.85 -19.32
C VAL A 460 23.26 13.64 -19.13
N VAL A 461 23.84 14.19 -20.20
CA VAL A 461 25.05 15.03 -20.10
C VAL A 461 24.75 16.34 -19.37
N VAL A 462 23.69 17.05 -19.75
CA VAL A 462 23.37 18.37 -19.19
C VAL A 462 22.85 18.26 -17.76
N LEU A 463 21.86 17.41 -17.51
CA LEU A 463 21.23 17.32 -16.20
C LEU A 463 21.98 16.37 -15.25
N GLY A 464 22.62 15.34 -15.78
CA GLY A 464 23.36 14.36 -15.00
C GLY A 464 24.81 14.77 -14.74
N ILE A 465 25.63 14.81 -15.80
CA ILE A 465 27.09 15.06 -15.67
C ILE A 465 27.39 16.52 -15.32
N LEU A 466 26.84 17.50 -16.04
CA LEU A 466 27.04 18.90 -15.66
C LEU A 466 26.31 19.21 -14.35
N GLY A 467 25.13 18.61 -14.14
CA GLY A 467 24.39 18.69 -12.88
C GLY A 467 25.23 18.23 -11.67
N SER A 468 25.98 17.13 -11.79
CA SER A 468 26.85 16.65 -10.69
C SER A 468 27.92 17.66 -10.27
N MET A 469 28.28 18.61 -11.15
CA MET A 469 29.29 19.63 -10.89
C MET A 469 28.73 20.94 -10.35
N PHE A 470 27.49 21.30 -10.73
CA PHE A 470 26.93 22.64 -10.48
C PHE A 470 25.69 22.66 -9.57
N TRP A 471 25.06 21.52 -9.32
CA TRP A 471 23.84 21.45 -8.50
C TRP A 471 24.13 21.55 -6.99
N ASN A 472 23.13 21.94 -6.21
CA ASN A 472 23.19 21.94 -4.74
C ASN A 472 22.70 20.59 -4.16
N PHE A 473 23.61 19.85 -3.53
CA PHE A 473 23.35 18.51 -2.97
C PHE A 473 22.91 18.52 -1.50
N SER A 474 22.50 19.66 -0.95
CA SER A 474 21.95 19.77 0.41
C SER A 474 20.58 19.11 0.54
N SER A 475 20.32 18.46 1.66
CA SER A 475 19.06 17.81 2.00
C SER A 475 18.41 18.40 3.25
N HIS A 476 17.09 18.27 3.38
CA HIS A 476 16.33 18.64 4.57
C HIS A 476 16.81 17.89 5.83
N SER A 477 17.42 16.71 5.68
CA SER A 477 17.99 15.92 6.78
C SER A 477 19.34 16.46 7.31
N ASP A 478 20.00 17.36 6.57
CA ASP A 478 21.38 17.73 6.88
C ASP A 478 21.51 18.53 8.17
N ALA A 479 20.48 19.30 8.55
CA ALA A 479 20.44 19.99 9.84
C ALA A 479 20.43 18.99 11.01
N THR A 480 19.64 17.93 10.90
CA THR A 480 19.59 16.85 11.90
C THR A 480 20.92 16.09 11.96
N MET A 481 21.49 15.77 10.79
CA MET A 481 22.79 15.08 10.71
C MET A 481 23.94 15.94 11.26
N LEU A 482 23.89 17.26 11.06
CA LEU A 482 24.88 18.20 11.59
C LEU A 482 24.87 18.18 13.13
N ASN A 483 23.69 18.17 13.74
CA ASN A 483 23.56 18.04 15.20
C ASN A 483 24.09 16.69 15.70
N TYR A 484 23.74 15.60 15.02
CA TYR A 484 24.22 14.25 15.36
C TYR A 484 25.75 14.16 15.28
N PHE A 485 26.36 14.59 14.17
CA PHE A 485 27.81 14.58 14.03
C PHE A 485 28.50 15.57 14.97
N GLY A 486 27.86 16.70 15.30
CA GLY A 486 28.38 17.66 16.27
C GLY A 486 28.55 17.04 17.66
N GLN A 487 27.57 16.25 18.10
CA GLN A 487 27.65 15.49 19.35
C GLN A 487 28.69 14.36 19.27
N MET A 488 28.75 13.63 18.15
CA MET A 488 29.65 12.49 17.98
C MET A 488 31.12 12.88 17.85
N LEU A 489 31.43 13.94 17.10
CA LEU A 489 32.79 14.33 16.71
C LEU A 489 33.32 15.54 17.49
N GLY A 490 32.62 15.97 18.54
CA GLY A 490 33.10 16.98 19.48
C GLY A 490 33.21 18.39 18.91
N GLY A 491 32.34 18.78 17.97
CA GLY A 491 32.29 20.16 17.47
C GLY A 491 31.65 20.34 16.09
N GLU A 492 31.08 21.52 15.87
CA GLU A 492 30.37 21.88 14.63
C GLU A 492 31.28 21.89 13.39
N ALA A 493 32.58 22.18 13.56
CA ALA A 493 33.54 22.19 12.46
C ALA A 493 33.71 20.80 11.82
N ASN A 494 33.87 19.75 12.64
CA ASN A 494 33.98 18.38 12.17
C ASN A 494 32.65 17.89 11.58
N ALA A 495 31.52 18.29 12.18
CA ALA A 495 30.19 17.99 11.64
C ALA A 495 29.99 18.58 10.23
N LYS A 496 30.40 19.84 9.99
CA LYS A 496 30.34 20.46 8.66
C LYS A 496 31.20 19.73 7.62
N LEU A 497 32.35 19.20 8.01
CA LEU A 497 33.18 18.39 7.12
C LEU A 497 32.47 17.08 6.73
N MET A 498 31.80 16.43 7.68
CA MET A 498 31.00 15.23 7.41
C MET A 498 29.82 15.51 6.48
N ILE A 499 29.10 16.62 6.66
CA ILE A 499 28.00 17.00 5.76
C ILE A 499 28.53 17.25 4.34
N ARG A 500 29.66 17.96 4.18
CA ARG A 500 30.29 18.16 2.86
C ARG A 500 30.73 16.84 2.22
N ALA A 501 31.21 15.88 3.00
CA ALA A 501 31.54 14.55 2.51
C ALA A 501 30.28 13.82 2.00
N LEU A 502 29.17 13.91 2.73
CA LEU A 502 27.89 13.36 2.33
C LEU A 502 27.33 14.04 1.05
N GLU A 503 27.48 15.35 0.91
CA GLU A 503 27.14 16.08 -0.33
C GLU A 503 27.97 15.61 -1.52
N LYS A 504 29.26 15.33 -1.32
CA LYS A 504 30.12 14.75 -2.37
C LYS A 504 29.69 13.34 -2.75
N ASP A 505 29.27 12.50 -1.79
CA ASP A 505 28.73 11.18 -2.08
C ASP A 505 27.45 11.26 -2.92
N ARG A 506 26.56 12.22 -2.63
CA ARG A 506 25.36 12.49 -3.44
C ARG A 506 25.70 12.95 -4.87
N SER A 507 26.69 13.83 -5.03
CA SER A 507 27.19 14.28 -6.34
C SER A 507 27.82 13.13 -7.15
N SER A 508 28.67 12.32 -6.50
CA SER A 508 29.33 11.16 -7.09
C SER A 508 28.31 10.11 -7.56
N LEU A 509 27.25 9.91 -6.79
CA LEU A 509 26.15 9.03 -7.15
C LEU A 509 25.45 9.49 -8.45
N LEU A 510 25.11 10.77 -8.55
CA LEU A 510 24.51 11.35 -9.76
C LEU A 510 25.43 11.16 -10.98
N LEU A 511 26.72 11.42 -10.84
CA LEU A 511 27.70 11.26 -11.91
C LEU A 511 27.79 9.80 -12.38
N LYS A 512 27.94 8.86 -11.43
CA LYS A 512 28.06 7.42 -11.71
C LYS A 512 26.83 6.89 -12.44
N ASP A 513 25.65 7.24 -11.96
CA ASP A 513 24.40 6.80 -12.58
C ASP A 513 24.18 7.43 -13.95
N SER A 514 24.62 8.67 -14.16
CA SER A 514 24.57 9.33 -15.47
C SER A 514 25.45 8.63 -16.50
N ILE A 515 26.68 8.27 -16.13
CA ILE A 515 27.59 7.52 -17.00
C ILE A 515 26.98 6.16 -17.33
N ARG A 516 26.41 5.46 -16.33
CA ARG A 516 25.73 4.19 -16.54
C ARG A 516 24.58 4.32 -17.56
N SER A 517 23.72 5.33 -17.39
CA SER A 517 22.61 5.57 -18.30
C SER A 517 23.09 5.85 -19.74
N LEU A 518 24.17 6.63 -19.92
CA LEU A 518 24.76 6.84 -21.25
C LEU A 518 25.25 5.54 -21.89
N VAL A 519 25.91 4.67 -21.13
CA VAL A 519 26.41 3.37 -21.63
C VAL A 519 25.25 2.51 -22.12
N PHE A 520 24.19 2.36 -21.33
CA PHE A 520 23.03 1.55 -21.72
C PHE A 520 22.25 2.14 -22.90
N ILE A 521 22.10 3.47 -22.95
CA ILE A 521 21.51 4.16 -24.11
C ILE A 521 22.35 3.89 -25.37
N ALA A 522 23.69 3.96 -25.27
CA ALA A 522 24.59 3.69 -26.38
C ALA A 522 24.51 2.24 -26.87
N ILE A 523 24.41 1.26 -25.95
CA ILE A 523 24.21 -0.16 -26.30
C ILE A 523 22.91 -0.36 -27.09
N ALA A 524 21.79 0.18 -26.57
CA ALA A 524 20.49 0.03 -27.24
C ALA A 524 20.45 0.74 -28.59
N ALA A 525 20.95 1.99 -28.66
CA ALA A 525 21.04 2.75 -29.90
C ALA A 525 21.95 2.05 -30.93
N GLY A 526 23.09 1.52 -30.47
CA GLY A 526 24.04 0.77 -31.29
C GLY A 526 23.45 -0.52 -31.88
N ALA A 527 22.70 -1.28 -31.08
CA ALA A 527 22.02 -2.49 -31.53
C ALA A 527 20.95 -2.18 -32.60
N ILE A 528 20.12 -1.15 -32.38
CA ILE A 528 19.12 -0.71 -33.36
C ILE A 528 19.80 -0.19 -34.63
N TRP A 529 20.86 0.61 -34.49
CA TRP A 529 21.62 1.13 -35.64
C TRP A 529 22.24 0.00 -36.48
N ALA A 530 22.85 -1.00 -35.83
CA ALA A 530 23.45 -2.15 -36.50
C ALA A 530 22.40 -2.94 -37.29
N TYR A 531 21.21 -3.12 -36.71
CA TYR A 531 20.07 -3.73 -37.40
C TYR A 531 19.63 -2.91 -38.63
N LEU A 532 19.41 -1.60 -38.46
CA LEU A 532 18.95 -0.74 -39.56
C LEU A 532 19.97 -0.65 -40.71
N LYS A 533 21.28 -0.69 -40.40
CA LYS A 533 22.36 -0.76 -41.39
C LYS A 533 22.59 -2.15 -41.99
N GLY A 534 21.82 -3.17 -41.56
CA GLY A 534 21.96 -4.54 -42.08
C GLY A 534 23.19 -5.28 -41.57
N LYS A 535 23.89 -4.74 -40.56
CA LYS A 535 25.03 -5.42 -39.89
C LYS A 535 24.58 -6.49 -38.91
N LEU A 536 23.33 -6.44 -38.46
CA LEU A 536 22.74 -7.38 -37.52
C LEU A 536 21.32 -7.77 -37.96
N GLN A 537 20.93 -9.02 -37.73
CA GLN A 537 19.54 -9.44 -37.89
C GLN A 537 18.69 -8.96 -36.70
N TRP A 538 17.37 -8.91 -36.87
CA TRP A 538 16.45 -8.45 -35.82
C TRP A 538 16.54 -9.28 -34.53
N GLN A 539 16.62 -10.61 -34.64
CA GLN A 539 16.62 -11.50 -33.48
C GLN A 539 17.81 -11.24 -32.54
N PRO A 540 19.08 -11.28 -33.00
CA PRO A 540 20.21 -10.89 -32.17
C PRO A 540 20.12 -9.46 -31.61
N ALA A 541 19.67 -8.49 -32.42
CA ALA A 541 19.52 -7.10 -31.97
C ALA A 541 18.52 -7.01 -30.80
N ALA A 542 17.37 -7.68 -30.92
CA ALA A 542 16.35 -7.70 -29.89
C ALA A 542 16.84 -8.41 -28.62
N ILE A 543 17.59 -9.51 -28.73
CA ILE A 543 18.18 -10.21 -27.57
C ILE A 543 19.19 -9.32 -26.84
N ILE A 544 20.05 -8.59 -27.56
CA ILE A 544 20.99 -7.64 -26.96
C ILE A 544 20.24 -6.56 -26.18
N ILE A 545 19.17 -6.00 -26.76
CA ILE A 545 18.37 -4.95 -26.11
C ILE A 545 17.64 -5.53 -24.88
N VAL A 546 17.05 -6.72 -24.98
CA VAL A 546 16.41 -7.40 -23.83
C VAL A 546 17.43 -7.61 -22.71
N ALA A 547 18.60 -8.17 -23.02
CA ALA A 547 19.65 -8.39 -22.03
C ALA A 547 20.13 -7.08 -21.39
N ALA A 548 20.34 -6.03 -22.20
CA ALA A 548 20.76 -4.72 -21.70
C ALA A 548 19.70 -4.09 -20.78
N VAL A 549 18.41 -4.19 -21.12
CA VAL A 549 17.30 -3.72 -20.27
C VAL A 549 17.26 -4.51 -18.95
N THR A 550 17.38 -5.84 -19.02
CA THR A 550 17.39 -6.68 -17.82
C THR A 550 18.55 -6.29 -16.89
N ILE A 551 19.76 -6.12 -17.43
CA ILE A 551 20.94 -5.78 -16.63
C ILE A 551 20.81 -4.36 -16.04
N ASP A 552 20.38 -3.38 -16.84
CA ASP A 552 20.18 -1.98 -16.40
C ASP A 552 19.23 -1.90 -15.19
N LEU A 553 18.08 -2.59 -15.28
CA LEU A 553 17.07 -2.58 -14.23
C LEU A 553 17.48 -3.41 -13.01
N VAL A 554 17.85 -4.68 -13.21
CA VAL A 554 18.21 -5.59 -12.11
C VAL A 554 19.37 -5.06 -11.28
N GLN A 555 20.35 -4.40 -11.91
CA GLN A 555 21.48 -3.80 -11.20
C GLN A 555 21.03 -2.70 -10.22
N VAL A 556 20.08 -1.86 -10.63
CA VAL A 556 19.54 -0.79 -9.78
C VAL A 556 18.65 -1.38 -8.69
N ASP A 557 17.79 -2.33 -9.06
CA ASP A 557 16.82 -2.94 -8.18
C ASP A 557 17.46 -3.69 -7.00
N ARG A 558 18.63 -4.29 -7.22
CA ARG A 558 19.40 -4.99 -6.17
C ARG A 558 19.86 -4.09 -5.03
N ASN A 559 19.87 -2.77 -5.22
CA ASN A 559 20.13 -1.81 -4.14
C ASN A 559 18.95 -1.68 -3.16
N TYR A 560 17.75 -2.12 -3.58
CA TYR A 560 16.52 -2.01 -2.79
C TYR A 560 16.04 -3.38 -2.33
N LEU A 561 15.85 -4.33 -3.26
CA LEU A 561 15.52 -5.73 -2.93
C LEU A 561 16.77 -6.61 -3.15
N GLY A 562 17.73 -6.45 -2.26
CA GLY A 562 19.03 -7.11 -2.29
C GLY A 562 19.07 -8.43 -1.51
N LYS A 563 20.25 -9.02 -1.33
CA LYS A 563 20.42 -10.22 -0.48
C LYS A 563 20.14 -9.91 0.99
N ASP A 564 20.52 -8.72 1.45
CA ASP A 564 20.36 -8.28 2.85
C ASP A 564 18.90 -8.00 3.23
N SER A 565 18.01 -7.90 2.23
CA SER A 565 16.56 -7.81 2.45
C SER A 565 15.96 -9.15 2.89
N PHE A 566 16.66 -10.26 2.69
CA PHE A 566 16.19 -11.60 3.05
C PHE A 566 16.85 -12.09 4.34
N VAL A 567 16.01 -12.47 5.30
CA VAL A 567 16.42 -12.99 6.60
C VAL A 567 15.80 -14.36 6.85
N ASP A 568 16.44 -15.16 7.70
CA ASP A 568 15.81 -16.38 8.19
C ASP A 568 14.58 -16.03 9.02
N GLU A 569 13.54 -16.86 8.92
CA GLU A 569 12.29 -16.62 9.66
C GLU A 569 12.53 -16.53 11.18
N SER A 570 13.51 -17.27 11.70
CA SER A 570 13.91 -17.23 13.11
C SER A 570 14.43 -15.85 13.55
N VAL A 571 15.11 -15.09 12.68
CA VAL A 571 15.58 -13.73 12.97
C VAL A 571 14.41 -12.75 13.04
N LEU A 572 13.40 -12.96 12.19
CA LEU A 572 12.17 -12.17 12.25
C LEU A 572 11.35 -12.51 13.51
N LEU A 573 11.27 -13.80 13.85
CA LEU A 573 10.61 -14.26 15.07
C LEU A 573 11.37 -13.83 16.33
N SER A 574 12.69 -13.65 16.28
CA SER A 574 13.45 -13.14 17.42
C SER A 574 13.08 -11.67 17.73
N GLN A 575 12.70 -10.88 16.72
CA GLN A 575 12.11 -9.54 16.94
C GLN A 575 10.73 -9.60 17.64
N LEU A 576 10.03 -10.74 17.55
CA LEU A 576 8.80 -11.03 18.27
C LEU A 576 9.06 -11.85 19.55
N SER A 577 10.26 -11.76 20.12
CA SER A 577 10.54 -12.35 21.43
C SER A 577 9.98 -11.46 22.54
N PRO A 578 9.25 -12.03 23.52
CA PRO A 578 8.78 -11.26 24.67
C PRO A 578 9.97 -10.75 25.49
N SER A 579 9.91 -9.48 25.91
CA SER A 579 10.83 -8.93 26.91
C SER A 579 10.58 -9.55 28.30
N GLN A 580 11.47 -9.30 29.25
CA GLN A 580 11.25 -9.70 30.64
C GLN A 580 9.98 -9.07 31.24
N ALA A 581 9.69 -7.81 30.87
CA ALA A 581 8.44 -7.14 31.24
C ALA A 581 7.22 -7.89 30.69
N ASP A 582 7.27 -8.34 29.44
CA ASP A 582 6.18 -9.11 28.82
C ASP A 582 5.96 -10.44 29.54
N LEU A 583 7.03 -11.15 29.88
CA LEU A 583 6.97 -12.42 30.61
C LEU A 583 6.39 -12.24 32.01
N GLN A 584 6.74 -11.16 32.70
CA GLN A 584 6.19 -10.83 34.01
C GLN A 584 4.68 -10.54 33.92
N ILE A 585 4.24 -9.74 32.95
CA ILE A 585 2.83 -9.39 32.77
C ILE A 585 1.99 -10.62 32.42
N LYS A 586 2.52 -11.54 31.59
CA LYS A 586 1.83 -12.78 31.21
C LYS A 586 1.53 -13.74 32.36
N GLN A 587 2.09 -13.52 33.55
CA GLN A 587 1.77 -14.29 34.76
C GLN A 587 0.46 -13.85 35.42
N ASP A 588 -0.11 -12.70 35.03
CA ASP A 588 -1.40 -12.24 35.55
C ASP A 588 -2.53 -13.20 35.10
N PRO A 589 -3.28 -13.81 36.05
CA PRO A 589 -4.34 -14.75 35.73
C PRO A 589 -5.61 -14.09 35.16
N ASP A 590 -5.70 -12.75 35.18
CA ASP A 590 -6.82 -12.01 34.62
C ASP A 590 -6.90 -12.21 33.10
N PRO A 591 -8.01 -12.76 32.56
CA PRO A 591 -8.12 -13.04 31.13
C PRO A 591 -8.11 -11.75 30.28
N TYR A 592 -8.39 -10.60 30.89
CA TYR A 592 -8.52 -9.34 30.17
C TYR A 592 -7.99 -8.14 30.97
N TYR A 593 -6.82 -7.68 30.54
CA TYR A 593 -6.16 -6.46 31.00
C TYR A 593 -5.58 -5.72 29.80
N ARG A 594 -5.31 -4.42 29.94
CA ARG A 594 -4.59 -3.64 28.92
C ARG A 594 -3.22 -3.19 29.39
N VAL A 595 -2.32 -3.07 28.43
CA VAL A 595 -0.93 -2.65 28.60
C VAL A 595 -0.72 -1.36 27.80
N PHE A 596 0.02 -0.41 28.35
CA PHE A 596 0.50 0.75 27.60
C PHE A 596 2.03 0.73 27.53
N ASN A 597 2.56 0.45 26.34
CA ASN A 597 4.00 0.38 26.12
C ASN A 597 4.55 1.75 25.69
N LEU A 598 5.45 2.30 26.50
CA LEU A 598 6.13 3.58 26.31
C LEU A 598 7.61 3.42 25.92
N THR A 599 8.09 2.21 25.66
CA THR A 599 9.47 1.96 25.20
C THR A 599 9.65 2.14 23.70
N THR A 600 8.56 2.17 22.93
CA THR A 600 8.53 2.44 21.48
C THR A 600 7.60 3.62 21.19
N SER A 601 7.41 4.03 19.91
CA SER A 601 6.39 5.04 19.58
C SER A 601 5.01 4.41 19.76
N PRO A 602 4.26 4.75 20.83
CA PRO A 602 3.08 3.99 21.23
C PRO A 602 1.96 3.98 20.18
N PHE A 603 1.95 4.96 19.26
CA PHE A 603 0.91 5.13 18.25
C PHE A 603 1.40 4.94 16.80
N ASP A 604 2.65 4.50 16.63
CA ASP A 604 3.26 4.13 15.34
C ASP A 604 3.84 2.71 15.34
N ASP A 605 3.56 1.92 16.38
CA ASP A 605 4.06 0.55 16.53
C ASP A 605 2.93 -0.41 16.97
N ALA A 606 2.66 -1.41 16.13
CA ALA A 606 1.67 -2.45 16.42
C ALA A 606 2.26 -3.71 17.08
N ILE A 607 3.59 -3.84 17.18
CA ILE A 607 4.27 -5.02 17.73
C ILE A 607 3.88 -5.35 19.17
N PRO A 608 3.70 -4.37 20.09
CA PRO A 608 3.27 -4.69 21.47
C PRO A 608 1.93 -5.47 21.52
N SER A 609 1.07 -5.29 20.52
CA SER A 609 -0.22 -5.97 20.35
C SER A 609 -0.07 -7.48 20.05
N TYR A 610 1.12 -7.92 19.66
CA TYR A 610 1.44 -9.33 19.51
C TYR A 610 1.46 -10.07 20.86
N PHE A 611 1.79 -9.35 21.95
CA PHE A 611 1.95 -9.93 23.27
C PHE A 611 0.76 -9.63 24.20
N HIS A 612 0.18 -8.44 24.09
CA HIS A 612 -0.82 -7.93 25.03
C HIS A 612 -1.95 -7.19 24.33
N LYS A 613 -3.05 -6.93 25.05
CA LYS A 613 -4.04 -5.94 24.60
C LYS A 613 -3.45 -4.55 24.84
N ASN A 614 -3.04 -3.87 23.77
CA ASN A 614 -2.31 -2.61 23.83
C ASN A 614 -3.26 -1.40 23.76
N ILE A 615 -3.03 -0.41 24.62
CA ILE A 615 -3.66 0.92 24.52
C ILE A 615 -3.21 1.65 23.26
N GLY A 616 -1.95 1.45 22.88
CA GLY A 616 -1.37 1.95 21.65
C GLY A 616 -1.71 1.09 20.42
N GLY A 617 -0.85 1.20 19.40
CA GLY A 617 -0.94 0.45 18.16
C GLY A 617 -0.71 1.33 16.93
N TYR A 618 -0.63 0.71 15.75
CA TYR A 618 -0.58 1.41 14.48
C TYR A 618 -1.66 0.88 13.53
N SER A 619 -2.56 1.77 13.11
CA SER A 619 -3.50 1.52 12.01
C SER A 619 -3.92 2.85 11.39
N PRO A 620 -3.85 2.99 10.06
CA PRO A 620 -4.34 4.19 9.40
C PRO A 620 -5.87 4.21 9.28
N ALA A 621 -6.56 3.19 9.80
CA ALA A 621 -8.01 3.10 9.87
C ALA A 621 -8.48 2.99 11.33
N LYS A 622 -7.77 3.63 12.28
CA LYS A 622 -8.24 3.75 13.67
C LYS A 622 -9.52 4.59 13.76
N LEU A 623 -10.34 4.31 14.76
CA LEU A 623 -11.58 5.03 15.05
C LEU A 623 -11.28 6.49 15.43
N TRP A 624 -12.08 7.41 14.91
CA TRP A 624 -11.88 8.84 15.15
C TRP A 624 -12.01 9.20 16.64
N ILE A 625 -13.02 8.66 17.32
CA ILE A 625 -13.23 8.87 18.76
C ILE A 625 -12.01 8.47 19.62
N TYR A 626 -11.22 7.50 19.16
CA TYR A 626 -10.00 7.08 19.85
C TYR A 626 -8.83 7.98 19.48
N GLN A 627 -8.75 8.47 18.24
CA GLN A 627 -7.78 9.49 17.86
C GLN A 627 -7.96 10.77 18.70
N ASP A 628 -9.20 11.21 18.93
CA ASP A 628 -9.49 12.35 19.80
C ASP A 628 -9.00 12.10 21.24
N LEU A 629 -9.24 10.88 21.79
CA LEU A 629 -8.68 10.51 23.08
C LEU A 629 -7.15 10.52 23.09
N ILE A 630 -6.50 10.03 22.03
CA ILE A 630 -5.03 10.10 21.90
C ILE A 630 -4.57 11.56 21.98
N THR A 631 -5.08 12.40 21.09
CA THR A 631 -4.67 13.81 20.95
C THR A 631 -4.91 14.61 22.23
N HIS A 632 -6.10 14.50 22.82
CA HIS A 632 -6.51 15.41 23.89
C HIS A 632 -6.26 14.87 25.29
N GLN A 633 -6.10 13.55 25.47
CA GLN A 633 -6.02 12.91 26.79
C GLN A 633 -4.80 12.00 26.96
N ILE A 634 -4.65 10.96 26.14
CA ILE A 634 -3.62 9.92 26.36
C ILE A 634 -2.22 10.48 26.12
N SER A 635 -2.00 11.30 25.08
CA SER A 635 -0.71 11.96 24.82
C SER A 635 -0.31 12.98 25.89
N LYS A 636 -1.25 13.41 26.74
CA LYS A 636 -0.98 14.23 27.93
C LYS A 636 -0.75 13.42 29.21
N ASN A 637 -0.73 12.09 29.10
CA ASN A 637 -0.62 11.15 30.21
C ASN A 637 -1.76 11.31 31.25
N ASN A 638 -2.99 11.59 30.81
CA ASN A 638 -4.14 11.65 31.72
C ASN A 638 -4.46 10.27 32.31
N MET A 639 -4.14 10.10 33.60
CA MET A 639 -4.33 8.85 34.33
C MET A 639 -5.80 8.46 34.51
N HIS A 640 -6.74 9.42 34.65
CA HIS A 640 -8.16 9.10 34.76
C HIS A 640 -8.68 8.41 33.49
N VAL A 641 -8.16 8.82 32.32
CA VAL A 641 -8.46 8.22 31.02
C VAL A 641 -7.78 6.86 30.85
N LEU A 642 -6.50 6.75 31.22
CA LEU A 642 -5.79 5.45 31.20
C LEU A 642 -6.45 4.42 32.13
N ASN A 643 -6.95 4.85 33.29
CA ASN A 643 -7.65 4.01 34.26
C ASN A 643 -9.00 3.51 33.72
N MET A 644 -9.79 4.37 33.08
CA MET A 644 -11.08 3.96 32.50
C MET A 644 -10.91 3.01 31.30
N LEU A 645 -9.76 3.07 30.62
CA LEU A 645 -9.37 2.11 29.57
C LEU A 645 -8.81 0.80 30.15
N ASN A 646 -8.92 0.56 31.46
CA ASN A 646 -8.42 -0.65 32.11
C ASN A 646 -6.92 -0.91 31.86
N THR A 647 -6.12 0.16 31.84
CA THR A 647 -4.65 0.07 31.71
C THR A 647 -4.08 -0.47 33.01
N LYS A 648 -3.82 -1.77 33.09
CA LYS A 648 -3.34 -2.44 34.30
C LYS A 648 -1.81 -2.42 34.41
N TYR A 649 -1.13 -2.33 33.27
CA TYR A 649 0.33 -2.32 33.21
C TYR A 649 0.85 -1.23 32.26
N PHE A 650 1.94 -0.60 32.67
CA PHE A 650 2.80 0.22 31.82
C PHE A 650 4.09 -0.53 31.56
N ILE A 651 4.62 -0.45 30.34
CA ILE A 651 5.99 -0.88 30.05
C ILE A 651 6.79 0.38 29.78
N VAL A 652 7.78 0.67 30.60
CA VAL A 652 8.59 1.89 30.51
C VAL A 652 10.09 1.54 30.42
N PRO A 653 10.92 2.40 29.81
CA PRO A 653 12.36 2.18 29.81
C PRO A 653 12.92 2.40 31.21
N ASP A 654 13.69 1.45 31.71
CA ASP A 654 14.42 1.59 32.97
C ASP A 654 15.44 2.74 32.86
N GLN A 655 15.46 3.62 33.86
CA GLN A 655 16.28 4.84 33.81
C GLN A 655 17.80 4.56 33.82
N LYS A 656 18.25 3.38 34.26
CA LYS A 656 19.68 3.03 34.35
C LYS A 656 20.14 2.17 33.18
N THR A 657 19.32 1.22 32.77
CA THR A 657 19.67 0.19 31.78
C THR A 657 19.00 0.41 30.42
N GLY A 658 17.98 1.26 30.35
CA GLY A 658 17.16 1.48 29.16
C GLY A 658 16.26 0.27 28.80
N GLN A 659 16.29 -0.80 29.59
CA GLN A 659 15.54 -2.02 29.31
C GLN A 659 14.05 -1.87 29.65
N PRO A 660 13.14 -2.54 28.93
CA PRO A 660 11.71 -2.52 29.26
C PRO A 660 11.44 -3.11 30.65
N VAL A 661 10.73 -2.36 31.49
CA VAL A 661 10.27 -2.81 32.82
C VAL A 661 8.76 -2.64 32.95
N ALA A 662 8.11 -3.65 33.54
CA ALA A 662 6.68 -3.62 33.79
C ALA A 662 6.37 -2.87 35.10
N GLN A 663 5.44 -1.92 35.03
CA GLN A 663 4.91 -1.20 36.18
C GLN A 663 3.41 -1.45 36.28
N ARG A 664 2.95 -1.90 37.45
CA ARG A 664 1.53 -2.16 37.67
C ARG A 664 0.81 -0.86 38.04
N ASN A 665 -0.34 -0.63 37.41
CA ASN A 665 -1.28 0.41 37.76
C ASN A 665 -2.33 -0.14 38.75
N PRO A 666 -2.31 0.27 40.03
CA PRO A 666 -3.30 -0.19 41.00
C PRO A 666 -4.68 0.45 40.78
N ASP A 667 -4.74 1.58 40.07
CA ASP A 667 -5.94 2.43 39.96
C ASP A 667 -6.78 2.14 38.71
N ALA A 668 -6.47 1.07 37.97
CA ALA A 668 -7.26 0.66 36.81
C ALA A 668 -8.73 0.40 37.20
N ASN A 669 -9.68 0.94 36.42
CA ASN A 669 -11.10 0.84 36.77
C ASN A 669 -11.67 -0.57 36.61
N GLY A 670 -10.97 -1.46 35.90
CA GLY A 670 -11.44 -2.80 35.58
C GLY A 670 -12.23 -2.87 34.28
N ASN A 671 -12.72 -4.06 33.94
CA ASN A 671 -13.39 -4.35 32.67
C ASN A 671 -14.76 -3.67 32.56
N ALA A 672 -15.47 -3.53 33.68
CA ALA A 672 -16.71 -2.78 33.79
C ALA A 672 -16.96 -2.42 35.27
N TRP A 673 -17.68 -1.33 35.51
CA TRP A 673 -18.03 -0.88 36.86
C TRP A 673 -19.34 -0.08 36.86
N PHE A 674 -19.98 0.01 38.03
CA PHE A 674 -21.11 0.92 38.22
C PHE A 674 -20.60 2.30 38.64
N VAL A 675 -21.17 3.35 38.06
CA VAL A 675 -20.95 4.73 38.51
C VAL A 675 -22.07 5.21 39.42
N LYS A 676 -21.76 6.15 40.30
CA LYS A 676 -22.67 6.76 41.29
C LYS A 676 -23.37 8.01 40.76
N GLY A 677 -22.91 8.58 39.65
CA GLY A 677 -23.46 9.81 39.09
C GLY A 677 -23.17 10.01 37.60
N ILE A 678 -23.97 10.89 36.99
CA ILE A 678 -23.81 11.32 35.61
C ILE A 678 -23.49 12.82 35.58
N VAL A 679 -22.41 13.18 34.89
CA VAL A 679 -22.11 14.56 34.51
C VAL A 679 -22.63 14.79 33.10
N TRP A 680 -23.68 15.60 32.96
CA TRP A 680 -24.26 15.88 31.65
C TRP A 680 -23.47 16.96 30.91
N ALA A 681 -22.81 16.58 29.83
CA ALA A 681 -22.10 17.50 28.95
C ALA A 681 -23.06 18.05 27.87
N PRO A 682 -23.13 19.38 27.65
CA PRO A 682 -23.96 19.97 26.60
C PRO A 682 -23.51 19.60 25.19
N ASP A 683 -22.23 19.29 25.01
CA ASP A 683 -21.61 18.96 23.72
C ASP A 683 -20.35 18.10 23.93
N ALA A 684 -19.82 17.58 22.82
CA ALA A 684 -18.62 16.76 22.77
C ALA A 684 -17.37 17.46 23.34
N ASN A 685 -17.24 18.78 23.14
CA ASN A 685 -16.13 19.57 23.68
C ASN A 685 -16.13 19.57 25.21
N THR A 686 -17.30 19.76 25.80
CA THR A 686 -17.47 19.76 27.24
C THR A 686 -17.33 18.35 27.78
N GLU A 687 -17.81 17.33 27.05
CA GLU A 687 -17.59 15.92 27.40
C GLU A 687 -16.09 15.61 27.48
N MET A 688 -15.32 15.95 26.45
CA MET A 688 -13.87 15.75 26.40
C MET A 688 -13.12 16.52 27.49
N LYS A 689 -13.45 17.79 27.72
CA LYS A 689 -12.82 18.60 28.79
C LYS A 689 -13.14 18.10 30.19
N THR A 690 -14.33 17.53 30.39
CA THR A 690 -14.71 16.97 31.69
C THR A 690 -13.78 15.82 32.08
N LEU A 691 -13.26 15.07 31.10
CA LEU A 691 -12.29 14.00 31.35
C LEU A 691 -10.95 14.49 31.94
N ASP A 692 -10.63 15.79 31.87
CA ASP A 692 -9.42 16.36 32.46
C ASP A 692 -9.40 16.22 33.99
N TYR A 693 -10.56 16.11 34.63
CA TYR A 693 -10.70 16.08 36.09
C TYR A 693 -11.75 15.08 36.61
N LEU A 694 -12.48 14.39 35.73
CA LEU A 694 -13.50 13.42 36.13
C LEU A 694 -12.87 12.20 36.80
N ASP A 695 -13.32 11.87 38.00
CA ASP A 695 -13.11 10.54 38.55
C ASP A 695 -14.01 9.55 37.81
N THR A 696 -13.43 8.89 36.81
CA THR A 696 -14.11 7.95 35.93
C THR A 696 -14.58 6.68 36.64
N LYS A 697 -14.08 6.40 37.86
CA LYS A 697 -14.51 5.24 38.66
C LYS A 697 -15.87 5.49 39.31
N ASP A 698 -16.10 6.72 39.76
CA ASP A 698 -17.31 7.09 40.51
C ASP A 698 -18.36 7.81 39.65
N SER A 699 -17.97 8.45 38.55
CA SER A 699 -18.89 9.22 37.70
C SER A 699 -18.63 8.96 36.22
N ALA A 700 -19.69 9.07 35.41
CA ALA A 700 -19.59 9.07 33.96
C ALA A 700 -20.00 10.43 33.41
N VAL A 701 -19.24 10.98 32.46
CA VAL A 701 -19.70 12.10 31.64
C VAL A 701 -20.46 11.58 30.43
N VAL A 702 -21.61 12.18 30.14
CA VAL A 702 -22.49 11.77 29.04
C VAL A 702 -22.94 13.01 28.28
N ASP A 703 -22.73 13.02 26.96
CA ASP A 703 -23.26 14.07 26.08
C ASP A 703 -24.80 14.02 26.07
N LYS A 704 -25.45 15.18 26.21
CA LYS A 704 -26.91 15.32 26.25
C LYS A 704 -27.63 14.72 25.05
N ARG A 705 -26.97 14.58 23.89
CA ARG A 705 -27.51 13.88 22.71
C ARG A 705 -27.91 12.43 23.03
N PHE A 706 -27.22 11.80 23.98
CA PHE A 706 -27.47 10.42 24.39
C PHE A 706 -28.34 10.29 25.68
N ALA A 707 -28.97 11.38 26.12
CA ALA A 707 -29.82 11.36 27.31
C ALA A 707 -31.10 10.53 27.12
N LYS A 708 -31.57 10.41 25.88
CA LYS A 708 -32.82 9.70 25.55
C LYS A 708 -32.70 8.20 25.81
N GLU A 709 -31.52 7.63 25.57
CA GLU A 709 -31.16 6.23 25.76
C GLU A 709 -31.16 5.83 27.24
N LEU A 710 -30.95 6.79 28.15
CA LEU A 710 -30.98 6.57 29.60
C LEU A 710 -32.32 6.93 30.26
N GLY A 711 -33.15 7.71 29.55
CA GLY A 711 -34.36 8.34 30.08
C GLY A 711 -34.05 9.72 30.69
N ASN A 712 -34.88 10.71 30.35
CA ASN A 712 -34.68 12.11 30.79
C ASN A 712 -34.64 12.21 32.31
N GLY A 713 -33.55 12.76 32.86
CA GLY A 713 -33.40 12.98 34.31
C GLY A 713 -32.99 11.74 35.11
N TYR A 714 -32.54 10.67 34.45
CA TYR A 714 -32.02 9.48 35.13
C TYR A 714 -30.80 9.81 36.01
N GLN A 715 -30.78 9.23 37.21
CA GLN A 715 -29.66 9.28 38.15
C GLN A 715 -29.33 7.84 38.56
N PRO A 716 -28.11 7.35 38.27
CA PRO A 716 -27.72 6.00 38.64
C PRO A 716 -27.44 5.90 40.13
N ALA A 717 -27.66 4.72 40.70
CA ALA A 717 -27.19 4.41 42.04
C ALA A 717 -26.36 3.12 42.02
N ALA A 718 -25.32 3.10 42.85
CA ALA A 718 -24.46 1.95 43.05
C ALA A 718 -24.32 1.73 44.56
N ASP A 719 -24.76 0.57 45.05
CA ASP A 719 -24.54 0.20 46.44
C ASP A 719 -23.07 -0.19 46.70
N SER A 720 -22.70 -0.40 47.97
CA SER A 720 -21.32 -0.73 48.36
C SER A 720 -20.84 -2.11 47.87
N GLY A 721 -21.75 -2.99 47.48
CA GLY A 721 -21.48 -4.31 46.91
C GLY A 721 -21.65 -4.36 45.38
N ALA A 722 -21.92 -3.21 44.74
CA ALA A 722 -22.25 -3.15 43.33
C ALA A 722 -21.04 -3.57 42.49
N THR A 723 -21.22 -4.59 41.65
CA THR A 723 -20.13 -5.14 40.84
C THR A 723 -20.60 -5.51 39.44
N ILE A 724 -19.69 -5.37 38.48
CA ILE A 724 -19.82 -5.93 37.14
C ILE A 724 -18.53 -6.69 36.87
N LYS A 725 -18.63 -7.99 36.57
CA LYS A 725 -17.48 -8.86 36.32
C LYS A 725 -17.58 -9.47 34.94
N LEU A 726 -16.49 -9.40 34.17
CA LEU A 726 -16.36 -10.12 32.91
C LEU A 726 -16.25 -11.62 33.23
N THR A 727 -17.26 -12.38 32.82
CA THR A 727 -17.30 -13.84 33.04
C THR A 727 -16.76 -14.60 31.84
N LYS A 728 -16.82 -14.02 30.64
CA LYS A 728 -16.26 -14.61 29.43
C LYS A 728 -15.75 -13.53 28.49
N TYR A 729 -14.47 -13.62 28.16
CA TYR A 729 -13.85 -12.82 27.12
C TYR A 729 -13.96 -13.52 25.76
N GLY A 730 -14.29 -12.76 24.72
CA GLY A 730 -14.31 -13.21 23.34
C GLY A 730 -14.25 -12.01 22.41
N LEU A 731 -13.90 -12.27 21.15
CA LEU A 731 -13.77 -11.21 20.15
C LEU A 731 -15.14 -10.73 19.65
N ASN A 732 -16.01 -11.67 19.27
CA ASN A 732 -17.35 -11.35 18.76
C ASN A 732 -18.40 -11.20 19.87
N SER A 733 -18.07 -11.59 21.11
CA SER A 733 -18.99 -11.50 22.24
C SER A 733 -18.25 -11.41 23.57
N LEU A 734 -18.81 -10.62 24.49
CA LEU A 734 -18.35 -10.45 25.86
C LEU A 734 -19.52 -10.71 26.80
N GLU A 735 -19.32 -11.55 27.82
CA GLU A 735 -20.35 -11.86 28.81
C GLU A 735 -19.93 -11.30 30.18
N TYR A 736 -20.85 -10.60 30.84
CA TYR A 736 -20.66 -10.05 32.17
C TYR A 736 -21.77 -10.51 33.12
N ALA A 737 -21.41 -10.64 34.39
CA ALA A 737 -22.36 -10.77 35.49
C ALA A 737 -22.36 -9.48 36.30
N SER A 738 -23.55 -8.93 36.54
CA SER A 738 -23.74 -7.75 37.36
C SER A 738 -24.55 -8.07 38.60
N SER A 739 -24.29 -7.34 39.69
CA SER A 739 -25.06 -7.38 40.93
C SER A 739 -25.12 -5.97 41.49
N ASN A 740 -26.31 -5.43 41.66
CA ASN A 740 -26.57 -4.12 42.29
C ASN A 740 -28.00 -4.11 42.83
N SER A 741 -28.22 -3.73 44.08
CA SER A 741 -29.57 -3.60 44.65
C SER A 741 -30.36 -2.42 44.08
N GLN A 742 -29.70 -1.54 43.34
CA GLN A 742 -30.29 -0.36 42.72
C GLN A 742 -30.20 -0.41 41.19
N GLU A 743 -31.05 0.38 40.52
CA GLU A 743 -30.87 0.66 39.10
C GLU A 743 -29.59 1.49 38.90
N GLY A 744 -28.67 0.99 38.07
CA GLY A 744 -27.33 1.53 37.94
C GLY A 744 -26.92 1.78 36.49
N LEU A 745 -25.96 2.69 36.30
CA LEU A 745 -25.28 2.88 35.02
C LEU A 745 -23.98 2.06 35.05
N GLY A 746 -23.95 0.97 34.29
CA GLY A 746 -22.73 0.20 34.07
C GLY A 746 -21.89 0.84 32.97
N VAL A 747 -20.65 1.20 33.28
CA VAL A 747 -19.65 1.64 32.30
C VAL A 747 -18.77 0.44 31.97
N PHE A 748 -18.61 0.17 30.67
CA PHE A 748 -17.79 -0.90 30.14
C PHE A 748 -16.55 -0.28 29.52
N SER A 749 -15.37 -0.82 29.86
CA SER A 749 -14.10 -0.38 29.31
C SER A 749 -13.94 -0.85 27.86
N GLU A 750 -14.92 -0.63 27.00
CA GLU A 750 -15.00 -1.11 25.63
C GLU A 750 -15.34 0.05 24.71
N ILE A 751 -14.60 0.19 23.60
CA ILE A 751 -14.76 1.34 22.71
C ILE A 751 -16.14 1.34 22.03
N TYR A 752 -16.85 2.44 22.15
CA TYR A 752 -18.16 2.67 21.55
C TYR A 752 -18.03 2.66 20.02
N TYR A 753 -18.71 1.72 19.37
CA TYR A 753 -18.79 1.67 17.92
C TYR A 753 -20.24 1.38 17.54
N PRO A 754 -20.95 2.36 16.93
CA PRO A 754 -22.41 2.27 16.77
C PRO A 754 -22.84 1.24 15.72
N ALA A 755 -21.96 0.83 14.82
CA ALA A 755 -22.28 -0.11 13.75
C ALA A 755 -21.94 -1.56 14.14
N GLY A 756 -22.89 -2.26 14.79
CA GLY A 756 -22.86 -3.73 14.90
C GLY A 756 -22.79 -4.29 16.31
N TRP A 757 -22.48 -3.49 17.35
CA TRP A 757 -22.60 -3.94 18.73
C TRP A 757 -24.06 -3.92 19.20
N ASN A 758 -24.53 -5.04 19.76
CA ASN A 758 -25.81 -5.18 20.43
C ASN A 758 -25.57 -5.56 21.88
N ALA A 759 -26.37 -5.00 22.80
CA ALA A 759 -26.36 -5.37 24.21
C ALA A 759 -27.66 -6.09 24.59
N TYR A 760 -27.53 -7.08 25.48
CA TYR A 760 -28.66 -7.83 26.02
C TYR A 760 -28.52 -7.93 27.54
N ILE A 761 -29.63 -7.72 28.27
CA ILE A 761 -29.74 -7.96 29.71
C ILE A 761 -30.75 -9.09 29.89
N ASP A 762 -30.30 -10.22 30.45
CA ASP A 762 -31.08 -11.46 30.58
C ASP A 762 -31.76 -11.89 29.27
N GLY A 763 -31.03 -11.76 28.16
CA GLY A 763 -31.49 -12.10 26.82
C GLY A 763 -32.40 -11.06 26.15
N LYS A 764 -32.80 -9.99 26.84
CA LYS A 764 -33.58 -8.88 26.27
C LYS A 764 -32.67 -7.81 25.72
N LYS A 765 -32.88 -7.41 24.46
CA LYS A 765 -32.09 -6.36 23.81
C LYS A 765 -32.26 -5.03 24.54
N THR A 766 -31.16 -4.32 24.78
CA THR A 766 -31.12 -2.98 25.39
C THR A 766 -30.24 -2.04 24.58
N ASP A 767 -30.45 -0.74 24.74
CA ASP A 767 -29.70 0.29 24.03
C ASP A 767 -28.33 0.53 24.69
N ILE A 768 -27.30 0.69 23.86
CA ILE A 768 -25.96 1.08 24.29
C ILE A 768 -25.85 2.59 24.26
N VAL A 769 -25.52 3.21 25.39
CA VAL A 769 -25.24 4.65 25.49
C VAL A 769 -23.73 4.90 25.34
N ARG A 770 -23.34 6.01 24.71
CA ARG A 770 -21.94 6.45 24.71
C ARG A 770 -21.65 7.24 26.00
N VAL A 771 -20.61 6.85 26.71
CA VAL A 771 -20.20 7.48 27.97
C VAL A 771 -18.70 7.74 27.96
N ASN A 772 -18.25 8.74 28.72
CA ASN A 772 -16.84 9.15 28.81
C ASN A 772 -16.20 9.32 27.42
N TYR A 773 -16.93 9.95 26.50
CA TYR A 773 -16.56 10.20 25.10
C TYR A 773 -16.43 8.96 24.20
N ALA A 774 -15.84 7.87 24.69
CA ALA A 774 -15.47 6.72 23.86
C ALA A 774 -15.90 5.36 24.41
N LEU A 775 -16.49 5.27 25.61
CA LEU A 775 -16.86 4.00 26.23
C LEU A 775 -18.33 3.66 26.03
N ARG A 776 -18.67 2.38 26.20
CA ARG A 776 -20.05 1.89 26.22
C ARG A 776 -20.62 1.97 27.62
N GLY A 777 -21.86 2.43 27.75
CA GLY A 777 -22.63 2.36 28.97
C GLY A 777 -23.95 1.61 28.78
N LEU A 778 -24.44 0.98 29.85
CA LEU A 778 -25.75 0.35 29.89
C LEU A 778 -26.51 0.76 31.14
N LYS A 779 -27.80 1.06 30.97
CA LYS A 779 -28.74 1.15 32.08
C LYS A 779 -29.12 -0.27 32.52
N ILE A 780 -28.71 -0.67 33.72
CA ILE A 780 -28.90 -2.01 34.25
C ILE A 780 -29.94 -1.95 35.38
N PRO A 781 -31.01 -2.75 35.34
CA PRO A 781 -32.00 -2.80 36.42
C PRO A 781 -31.39 -3.26 37.75
N ALA A 782 -32.14 -3.01 38.83
CA ALA A 782 -31.80 -3.54 40.14
C ALA A 782 -31.91 -5.08 40.16
N GLY A 783 -30.89 -5.74 40.69
CA GLY A 783 -30.82 -7.18 40.88
C GLY A 783 -29.50 -7.77 40.42
N GLN A 784 -29.53 -9.07 40.14
CA GLN A 784 -28.45 -9.79 39.49
C GLN A 784 -28.84 -10.02 38.04
N HIS A 785 -27.97 -9.64 37.11
CA HIS A 785 -28.25 -9.73 35.69
C HIS A 785 -27.07 -10.30 34.92
N LYS A 786 -27.39 -11.10 33.90
CA LYS A 786 -26.44 -11.50 32.86
C LYS A 786 -26.48 -10.44 31.75
N ILE A 787 -25.31 -9.99 31.35
CA ILE A 787 -25.14 -8.98 30.30
C ILE A 787 -24.31 -9.58 29.17
N ASP A 788 -24.85 -9.56 27.95
CA ASP A 788 -24.17 -10.02 26.75
C ASP A 788 -23.96 -8.83 25.80
N LEU A 789 -22.70 -8.50 25.50
CA LEU A 789 -22.35 -7.62 24.39
C LEU A 789 -21.95 -8.49 23.20
N LYS A 790 -22.62 -8.33 22.06
CA LYS A 790 -22.36 -9.12 20.85
C LYS A 790 -22.09 -8.23 19.65
N PHE A 791 -21.05 -8.54 18.89
CA PHE A 791 -20.73 -7.84 17.65
C PHE A 791 -21.27 -8.62 16.45
N GLU A 792 -22.39 -8.16 15.92
CA GLU A 792 -23.19 -8.84 14.89
C GLU A 792 -23.46 -7.90 13.69
N PRO A 793 -22.40 -7.45 12.98
CA PRO A 793 -22.51 -6.47 11.91
C PRO A 793 -23.22 -7.04 10.67
N THR A 794 -24.44 -6.59 10.41
CA THR A 794 -25.27 -7.05 9.27
C THR A 794 -24.60 -6.77 7.91
N THR A 795 -23.88 -5.66 7.81
CA THR A 795 -23.11 -5.23 6.62
C THR A 795 -22.05 -6.27 6.23
N PHE A 796 -21.32 -6.83 7.20
CA PHE A 796 -20.31 -7.86 6.94
C PHE A 796 -20.93 -9.13 6.35
N PHE A 797 -21.97 -9.67 7.00
CA PHE A 797 -22.60 -10.92 6.56
C PHE A 797 -23.28 -10.78 5.20
N THR A 798 -23.92 -9.64 4.95
CA THR A 798 -24.53 -9.32 3.65
C THR A 798 -23.46 -9.23 2.56
N GLY A 799 -22.36 -8.51 2.83
CA GLY A 799 -21.23 -8.40 1.90
C GLY A 799 -20.59 -9.74 1.57
N GLN A 800 -20.35 -10.59 2.58
CA GLN A 800 -19.80 -11.94 2.39
C GLN A 800 -20.70 -12.82 1.53
N LYS A 801 -22.02 -12.75 1.71
CA LYS A 801 -23.00 -13.48 0.88
C LYS A 801 -22.96 -13.03 -0.58
N ILE A 802 -22.95 -11.73 -0.83
CA ILE A 802 -22.86 -11.15 -2.18
C ILE A 802 -21.53 -11.54 -2.84
N SER A 803 -20.41 -11.34 -2.14
CA SER A 803 -19.06 -11.69 -2.58
C SER A 803 -18.95 -13.16 -2.98
N SER A 804 -19.46 -14.08 -2.16
CA SER A 804 -19.36 -15.52 -2.44
C SER A 804 -20.17 -15.94 -3.68
N ILE A 805 -21.41 -15.46 -3.82
CA ILE A 805 -22.27 -15.78 -4.97
C ILE A 805 -21.69 -15.16 -6.24
N SER A 806 -21.38 -13.86 -6.21
CA SER A 806 -20.91 -13.12 -7.38
C SER A 806 -19.53 -13.58 -7.87
N SER A 807 -18.59 -13.91 -6.97
CA SER A 807 -17.30 -14.47 -7.36
C SER A 807 -17.45 -15.83 -8.06
N THR A 808 -18.35 -16.68 -7.58
CA THR A 808 -18.65 -17.97 -8.22
C THR A 808 -19.25 -17.77 -9.62
N VAL A 809 -20.24 -16.88 -9.74
CA VAL A 809 -20.87 -16.54 -11.03
C VAL A 809 -19.85 -15.95 -12.01
N LEU A 810 -19.00 -15.02 -11.56
CA LEU A 810 -17.96 -14.41 -12.39
C LEU A 810 -17.00 -15.49 -12.94
N VAL A 811 -16.52 -16.40 -12.10
CA VAL A 811 -15.61 -17.48 -12.53
C VAL A 811 -16.29 -18.37 -13.58
N ILE A 812 -17.54 -18.78 -13.36
CA ILE A 812 -18.29 -19.60 -14.33
C ILE A 812 -18.47 -18.87 -15.66
N LEU A 813 -18.85 -17.59 -15.62
CA LEU A 813 -19.05 -16.79 -16.84
C LEU A 813 -17.75 -16.60 -17.63
N VAL A 814 -16.64 -16.34 -16.94
CA VAL A 814 -15.32 -16.19 -17.57
C VAL A 814 -14.86 -17.50 -18.21
N LEU A 815 -14.99 -18.62 -17.50
CA LEU A 815 -14.66 -19.94 -18.05
C LEU A 815 -15.54 -20.28 -19.26
N GLY A 816 -16.85 -20.06 -19.14
CA GLY A 816 -17.80 -20.27 -20.24
C GLY A 816 -17.47 -19.41 -21.46
N ALA A 817 -17.09 -18.15 -21.25
CA ALA A 817 -16.68 -17.24 -22.32
C ALA A 817 -15.41 -17.70 -23.05
N PHE A 818 -14.38 -18.15 -22.32
CA PHE A 818 -13.16 -18.67 -22.95
C PHE A 818 -13.39 -20.00 -23.67
N ILE A 819 -14.16 -20.92 -23.09
CA ILE A 819 -14.54 -22.18 -23.75
C ILE A 819 -15.32 -21.89 -25.03
N PHE A 820 -16.28 -20.97 -24.98
CA PHE A 820 -17.05 -20.55 -26.15
C PHE A 820 -16.16 -20.00 -27.28
N GLU A 821 -15.19 -19.13 -26.96
CA GLU A 821 -14.24 -18.59 -27.94
C GLU A 821 -13.37 -19.69 -28.57
N ILE A 822 -12.91 -20.66 -27.78
CA ILE A 822 -12.12 -21.81 -28.29
C ILE A 822 -12.96 -22.63 -29.28
N ILE A 823 -14.21 -22.97 -28.91
CA ILE A 823 -15.11 -23.75 -29.77
C ILE A 823 -15.49 -22.96 -31.03
N ALA A 824 -15.77 -21.65 -30.89
CA ALA A 824 -16.13 -20.79 -32.01
C ALA A 824 -14.98 -20.60 -33.00
N ALA A 825 -13.74 -20.56 -32.52
CA ALA A 825 -12.54 -20.54 -33.36
C ALA A 825 -12.40 -21.83 -34.16
N GLY A 826 -12.55 -23.00 -33.53
CA GLY A 826 -12.47 -24.30 -34.22
C GLY A 826 -13.52 -24.46 -35.33
N LYS A 827 -14.76 -24.00 -35.12
CA LYS A 827 -15.82 -24.04 -36.14
C LYS A 827 -15.58 -23.11 -37.34
N LYS A 828 -14.82 -22.01 -37.15
CA LYS A 828 -14.45 -21.11 -38.26
C LYS A 828 -13.35 -21.71 -39.14
N GLU A 829 -12.44 -22.48 -38.56
CA GLU A 829 -11.40 -23.20 -39.31
C GLU A 829 -12.00 -24.35 -40.14
N GLU A 830 -12.94 -25.12 -39.58
CA GLU A 830 -13.63 -26.20 -40.33
C GLU A 830 -14.44 -25.69 -41.53
N LYS A 831 -15.04 -24.50 -41.45
CA LYS A 831 -15.80 -23.91 -42.57
C LYS A 831 -14.92 -23.35 -43.70
N GLN A 832 -13.60 -23.19 -43.47
CA GLN A 832 -12.65 -22.69 -44.46
C GLN A 832 -11.89 -23.81 -45.19
N GLU A 833 -12.04 -25.08 -44.79
CA GLU A 833 -11.61 -26.19 -45.63
C GLU A 833 -12.64 -26.38 -46.78
N PRO A 834 -12.25 -26.21 -48.06
CA PRO A 834 -13.16 -26.49 -49.15
C PRO A 834 -13.50 -27.97 -49.09
N THR A 835 -14.79 -28.27 -49.16
CA THR A 835 -15.30 -29.62 -49.40
C THR A 835 -14.86 -30.04 -50.81
N SER A 836 -13.63 -30.52 -50.94
CA SER A 836 -13.24 -31.31 -52.11
C SER A 836 -13.89 -32.69 -51.97
N LYS A 837 -15.08 -32.83 -52.54
CA LYS A 837 -15.53 -34.10 -53.08
C LYS A 837 -15.16 -34.17 -54.55
#